data_AF-A0A942MGK1-F1
#
_entry.id   AF-A0A942MGK1-F1
#
_cell.length_a   1.000
_cell.length_b   1.000
_cell.length_c   1.000
_cell.angle_alpha   90.00
_cell.angle_beta   90.00
_cell.angle_gamma   90.00
#
_symmetry.space_group_name_H-M   'P 1'
#
loop_
_entity.id
_entity.type
_entity.pdbx_description
1 polymer ?
#
loop_
_entity_poly.entity_id
_entity_poly.type
_entity_poly.pdbx_seq_one_letter_code
_entity_poly.pdbx_strand_id
1 'polypeptide(L)'
;MRQFRKILAITLVFLIITCFAMSAVLAVSPVLDEVRDLIRSYYVDVVPEEILNAAIIGEILDSLDINTSYLSAEQFAKFLESMEDLSFSGIGIYIDTHEDGILVQSVIRYSPGEEAGLLAGDVIIRANGWSMKGMTTEEAITILRGPEGTTVSLFLRRGDKDLNFDVIRRKIVIPTVTVDVLNGHIGYIDLNSFGGDTAQQFVIAIENLKARGVDSWIIDLRNNTGGYLYTAVDIAGHFIGSKTAVQIVDREGTDYLTGTDHSYLIEQPVVFLVNDYSASASEILAGAVRDHGDAVLVGTNTYGKGSVQTLFGLSDGGILKLTTYRFYSPLGDPIDGVGLTPDILLVGDEMDAAVELLSRYDGKGPFLKLEASHNRVFIDETVEVKVNFTAAGAGISGRNLWLNGENNVAEVFTSSDGSVGFTLTPRVSGIITVTDIRTKQQAEIVAMRKEDLVQRTAGENRIRTAVNISQQGWATGAGTVILARSDHFADALAGTVLAAKYNAPVLLTSTAAVSSDVKDELARLKPTRVIILGGENAVSAAVENELKQLYAVERIAGADRFETAAKIAEAIGPSTEAVVVNGLDFADALSVSAYAGSQGIPILLIRKDSVPAVTLAALNSRGVKNVTVVGGAAAVSDAVLQALPGTKSRLAGSDRYATAVEVAKAYPAKKVFIARGDDFADILAGASLAAREEAAILLVRSGAVPNVVHDYLADNATKIIGARILGGQAAVSDGVQGLLYNVLTGK
;
A
#
# COMPACT_ATOMS: atom_id res chain seq x y z
N MET A 1 -40.27 -33.59 -63.24
CA MET A 1 -39.88 -34.55 -62.17
C MET A 1 -38.61 -34.18 -61.36
N ARG A 2 -38.06 -32.96 -61.48
CA ARG A 2 -36.88 -32.51 -60.69
C ARG A 2 -37.24 -31.59 -59.51
N GLN A 3 -38.49 -31.14 -59.42
CA GLN A 3 -39.00 -30.29 -58.33
C GLN A 3 -39.70 -31.10 -57.20
N PHE A 4 -40.19 -32.32 -57.48
CA PHE A 4 -40.85 -33.17 -56.46
C PHE A 4 -39.87 -33.90 -55.52
N ARG A 5 -38.59 -34.06 -55.90
CA ARG A 5 -37.56 -34.67 -55.04
C ARG A 5 -36.94 -33.70 -54.02
N LYS A 6 -37.11 -32.38 -54.20
CA LYS A 6 -36.61 -31.38 -53.24
C LYS A 6 -37.57 -31.14 -52.07
N ILE A 7 -38.87 -31.35 -52.29
CA ILE A 7 -39.89 -31.15 -51.23
C ILE A 7 -39.93 -32.36 -50.28
N LEU A 8 -39.69 -33.59 -50.75
CA LEU A 8 -39.66 -34.80 -49.91
C LEU A 8 -38.39 -34.91 -49.02
N ALA A 9 -37.28 -34.27 -49.41
CA ALA A 9 -36.05 -34.25 -48.59
C ALA A 9 -36.10 -33.19 -47.47
N ILE A 10 -36.93 -32.15 -47.62
CA ILE A 10 -37.07 -31.09 -46.61
C ILE A 10 -38.09 -31.48 -45.53
N THR A 11 -39.11 -32.28 -45.84
CA THR A 11 -40.04 -32.83 -44.84
C THR A 11 -39.51 -34.04 -44.06
N LEU A 12 -38.49 -34.76 -44.57
CA LEU A 12 -37.87 -35.88 -43.82
C LEU A 12 -36.78 -35.42 -42.85
N VAL A 13 -36.14 -34.28 -43.09
CA VAL A 13 -35.15 -33.68 -42.17
C VAL A 13 -35.82 -32.93 -41.02
N PHE A 14 -37.04 -32.40 -41.21
CA PHE A 14 -37.77 -31.70 -40.14
C PHE A 14 -38.47 -32.64 -39.14
N LEU A 15 -38.70 -33.91 -39.50
CA LEU A 15 -39.34 -34.91 -38.62
C LEU A 15 -38.34 -35.74 -37.78
N ILE A 16 -37.04 -35.71 -38.13
CA ILE A 16 -35.97 -36.32 -37.30
C ILE A 16 -35.43 -35.31 -36.28
N ILE A 17 -35.57 -34.00 -36.53
CA ILE A 17 -35.14 -32.93 -35.62
C ILE A 17 -36.13 -32.69 -34.46
N THR A 18 -37.36 -33.22 -34.53
CA THR A 18 -38.43 -32.92 -33.56
C THR A 18 -38.80 -34.08 -32.62
N CYS A 19 -38.14 -35.25 -32.68
CA CYS A 19 -38.49 -36.40 -31.82
C CYS A 19 -37.32 -37.05 -31.05
N PHE A 20 -36.14 -36.41 -31.01
CA PHE A 20 -35.14 -36.65 -29.96
C PHE A 20 -34.92 -35.37 -29.12
N ALA A 21 -36.01 -34.62 -28.91
CA ALA A 21 -36.20 -33.84 -27.70
C ALA A 21 -36.82 -34.77 -26.64
N MET A 22 -36.02 -35.69 -26.12
CA MET A 22 -36.36 -36.44 -24.91
C MET A 22 -35.10 -36.45 -24.05
N SER A 23 -35.06 -35.48 -23.15
CA SER A 23 -34.18 -35.36 -21.99
C SER A 23 -32.72 -35.75 -22.24
N ALA A 24 -31.94 -34.84 -22.81
CA ALA A 24 -30.64 -34.61 -22.20
C ALA A 24 -30.96 -34.02 -20.81
N VAL A 25 -31.28 -34.88 -19.84
CA VAL A 25 -30.89 -34.61 -18.47
C VAL A 25 -29.41 -34.27 -18.63
N LEU A 26 -29.03 -33.03 -18.39
CA LEU A 26 -27.63 -32.68 -18.20
C LEU A 26 -27.12 -33.76 -17.25
N ALA A 27 -26.31 -34.69 -17.74
CA ALA A 27 -25.68 -35.66 -16.87
C ALA A 27 -24.72 -34.82 -16.05
N VAL A 28 -25.24 -34.30 -14.94
CA VAL A 28 -24.45 -33.66 -13.89
C VAL A 28 -23.43 -34.71 -13.54
N SER A 29 -22.15 -34.41 -13.78
CA SER A 29 -21.08 -35.33 -13.42
C SER A 29 -21.25 -35.66 -11.94
N PRO A 30 -21.23 -36.93 -11.51
CA PRO A 30 -21.29 -37.29 -10.08
C PRO A 30 -20.26 -36.52 -9.24
N VAL A 31 -19.12 -36.16 -9.85
CA VAL A 31 -18.06 -35.32 -9.27
C VAL A 31 -18.50 -33.88 -9.03
N LEU A 32 -19.34 -33.30 -9.90
CA LEU A 32 -19.83 -31.94 -9.73
C LEU A 32 -20.75 -31.83 -8.51
N ASP A 33 -21.59 -32.84 -8.27
CA ASP A 33 -22.41 -32.91 -7.06
C ASP A 33 -21.56 -33.14 -5.81
N GLU A 34 -20.55 -34.02 -5.90
CA GLU A 34 -19.57 -34.23 -4.82
C GLU A 34 -18.83 -32.94 -4.45
N VAL A 35 -18.38 -32.16 -5.45
CA VAL A 35 -17.74 -30.85 -5.22
C VAL A 35 -18.70 -29.85 -4.56
N ARG A 36 -19.97 -29.79 -5.01
CA ARG A 36 -20.98 -28.91 -4.39
C ARG A 36 -21.21 -29.26 -2.93
N ASP A 37 -21.33 -30.55 -2.62
CA ASP A 37 -21.54 -31.02 -1.25
C ASP A 37 -20.33 -30.71 -0.37
N LEU A 38 -19.11 -30.93 -0.87
CA LEU A 38 -17.89 -30.55 -0.16
C LEU A 38 -17.80 -29.04 0.10
N ILE A 39 -18.11 -28.20 -0.89
CA ILE A 39 -18.13 -26.75 -0.71
C ILE A 39 -19.21 -26.35 0.31
N ARG A 40 -20.41 -26.91 0.21
CA ARG A 40 -21.52 -26.62 1.12
C ARG A 40 -21.19 -27.00 2.57
N SER A 41 -20.47 -28.11 2.76
CA SER A 41 -20.11 -28.64 4.07
C SER A 41 -18.86 -27.99 4.67
N TYR A 42 -17.85 -27.70 3.86
CA TYR A 42 -16.50 -27.40 4.36
C TYR A 42 -15.89 -26.09 3.89
N TYR A 43 -16.44 -25.42 2.87
CA TYR A 43 -15.89 -24.12 2.47
C TYR A 43 -16.11 -23.11 3.59
N VAL A 44 -15.06 -22.34 3.87
CA VAL A 44 -15.00 -21.42 5.03
C VAL A 44 -16.14 -20.40 5.01
N ASP A 45 -16.56 -19.94 3.84
CA ASP A 45 -17.68 -18.99 3.70
C ASP A 45 -18.99 -19.68 3.29
N VAL A 46 -20.10 -19.03 3.60
CA VAL A 46 -21.41 -19.45 3.07
C VAL A 46 -21.53 -19.06 1.61
N VAL A 47 -21.54 -20.05 0.72
CA VAL A 47 -21.71 -19.83 -0.72
C VAL A 47 -23.20 -19.79 -1.09
N PRO A 48 -23.67 -18.75 -1.81
CA PRO A 48 -25.03 -18.71 -2.33
C PRO A 48 -25.35 -19.89 -3.25
N GLU A 49 -26.57 -20.42 -3.13
CA GLU A 49 -27.02 -21.54 -3.98
C GLU A 49 -27.01 -21.20 -5.48
N GLU A 50 -27.16 -19.93 -5.85
CA GLU A 50 -27.03 -19.48 -7.25
C GLU A 50 -25.66 -19.79 -7.84
N ILE A 51 -24.60 -19.67 -7.03
CA ILE A 51 -23.22 -19.99 -7.42
C ILE A 51 -23.01 -21.50 -7.43
N LEU A 52 -23.49 -22.21 -6.39
CA LEU A 52 -23.38 -23.68 -6.31
C LEU A 52 -24.10 -24.40 -7.46
N ASN A 53 -25.19 -23.82 -7.97
CA ASN A 53 -25.97 -24.38 -9.08
C ASN A 53 -25.33 -24.17 -10.47
N ALA A 54 -24.13 -23.56 -10.55
CA ALA A 54 -23.41 -23.41 -11.81
C ALA A 54 -23.15 -24.76 -12.51
N ALA A 55 -23.07 -24.75 -13.84
CA ALA A 55 -23.13 -25.97 -14.66
C ALA A 55 -21.80 -26.73 -14.71
N ILE A 56 -20.69 -26.09 -14.36
CA ILE A 56 -19.34 -26.65 -14.39
C ILE A 56 -18.55 -26.28 -13.13
N ILE A 57 -17.64 -27.15 -12.69
CA ILE A 57 -16.85 -26.97 -11.47
C ILE A 57 -16.10 -25.64 -11.49
N GLY A 58 -15.45 -25.30 -12.62
CA GLY A 58 -14.67 -24.07 -12.75
C GLY A 58 -15.44 -22.79 -12.42
N GLU A 59 -16.70 -22.67 -12.87
CA GLU A 59 -17.54 -21.50 -12.58
C GLU A 59 -17.83 -21.33 -11.08
N ILE A 60 -17.97 -22.45 -10.36
CA ILE A 60 -18.14 -22.43 -8.91
C ILE A 60 -16.85 -21.92 -8.27
N LEU A 61 -15.71 -22.52 -8.62
CA LEU A 61 -14.41 -22.22 -7.98
C LEU A 61 -13.94 -20.79 -8.26
N ASP A 62 -14.18 -20.27 -9.46
CA ASP A 62 -13.84 -18.88 -9.85
C ASP A 62 -14.53 -17.83 -8.97
N SER A 63 -15.62 -18.21 -8.29
CA SER A 63 -16.40 -17.34 -7.40
C SER A 63 -16.06 -17.51 -5.90
N LEU A 64 -15.12 -18.39 -5.56
CA LEU A 64 -14.74 -18.68 -4.17
C LEU A 64 -13.53 -17.84 -3.74
N ASP A 65 -12.32 -18.38 -3.92
CA ASP A 65 -11.06 -17.71 -3.62
C ASP A 65 -9.96 -18.21 -4.57
N ILE A 66 -8.82 -17.52 -4.56
CA ILE A 66 -7.67 -17.83 -5.42
C ILE A 66 -6.92 -19.12 -5.01
N ASN A 67 -7.16 -19.64 -3.81
CA ASN A 67 -6.44 -20.77 -3.25
C ASN A 67 -7.19 -22.10 -3.41
N THR A 68 -8.45 -22.03 -3.81
CA THR A 68 -9.36 -23.14 -4.07
C THR A 68 -9.26 -23.57 -5.53
N SER A 69 -9.04 -24.86 -5.76
CA SER A 69 -8.81 -25.40 -7.11
C SER A 69 -9.15 -26.87 -7.19
N TYR A 70 -9.59 -27.32 -8.37
CA TYR A 70 -9.75 -28.74 -8.70
C TYR A 70 -8.58 -29.20 -9.58
N LEU A 71 -7.97 -30.33 -9.19
CA LEU A 71 -6.96 -31.04 -9.96
C LEU A 71 -7.56 -32.35 -10.46
N SER A 72 -7.52 -32.59 -11.76
CA SER A 72 -7.87 -33.90 -12.32
C SER A 72 -6.88 -34.98 -11.85
N ALA A 73 -7.25 -36.25 -11.97
CA ALA A 73 -6.37 -37.37 -11.61
C ALA A 73 -4.99 -37.29 -12.30
N GLU A 74 -4.94 -36.86 -13.57
CA GLU A 74 -3.68 -36.67 -14.30
C GLU A 74 -2.87 -35.49 -13.75
N GLN A 75 -3.53 -34.36 -13.47
CA GLN A 75 -2.87 -33.18 -12.90
C GLN A 75 -2.34 -33.47 -11.50
N PHE A 76 -3.08 -34.24 -10.70
CA PHE A 76 -2.66 -34.66 -9.37
C PHE A 76 -1.47 -35.63 -9.43
N ALA A 77 -1.47 -36.59 -10.36
CA ALA A 77 -0.31 -37.48 -10.57
C ALA A 77 0.95 -36.68 -10.94
N LYS A 78 0.84 -35.73 -11.88
CA LYS A 78 1.96 -34.83 -12.25
C LYS A 78 2.42 -33.95 -11.09
N PHE A 79 1.49 -33.48 -10.26
CA PHE A 79 1.81 -32.74 -9.05
C PHE A 79 2.63 -33.60 -8.07
N LEU A 80 2.24 -34.86 -7.84
CA LEU A 80 3.00 -35.79 -7.00
C LEU A 80 4.39 -36.09 -7.56
N GLU A 81 4.52 -36.35 -8.87
CA GLU A 81 5.81 -36.54 -9.54
C GLU A 81 6.74 -35.34 -9.33
N SER A 82 6.21 -34.11 -9.45
CA SER A 82 6.99 -32.89 -9.22
C SER A 82 7.48 -32.71 -7.77
N MET A 83 6.78 -33.32 -6.81
CA MET A 83 7.21 -33.32 -5.39
C MET A 83 8.28 -34.38 -5.12
N GLU A 84 8.27 -35.52 -5.83
CA GLU A 84 9.29 -36.57 -5.69
C GLU A 84 10.68 -36.11 -6.21
N ASP A 85 10.70 -35.30 -7.27
CA ASP A 85 11.90 -34.66 -7.83
C ASP A 85 12.63 -33.70 -6.85
N LEU A 86 11.94 -33.21 -5.82
CA LEU A 86 12.52 -32.37 -4.75
C LEU A 86 13.39 -33.18 -3.77
N SER A 87 13.29 -34.51 -3.76
CA SER A 87 14.11 -35.39 -2.92
C SER A 87 15.38 -35.87 -3.65
N PHE A 88 16.36 -34.97 -3.83
CA PHE A 88 17.59 -35.30 -4.57
C PHE A 88 18.74 -35.80 -3.67
N SER A 89 19.51 -36.76 -4.20
CA SER A 89 20.80 -37.19 -3.63
C SER A 89 21.97 -36.50 -4.33
N GLY A 90 22.87 -35.90 -3.56
CA GLY A 90 23.99 -35.14 -4.07
C GLY A 90 25.01 -34.82 -2.98
N ILE A 91 25.81 -33.77 -3.18
CA ILE A 91 26.89 -33.38 -2.27
C ILE A 91 26.61 -32.12 -1.45
N GLY A 92 25.47 -31.46 -1.68
CA GLY A 92 24.98 -30.36 -0.85
C GLY A 92 25.76 -29.04 -0.98
N ILE A 93 25.90 -28.54 -2.20
CA ILE A 93 26.53 -27.26 -2.51
C ILE A 93 25.65 -26.46 -3.48
N TYR A 94 25.74 -25.12 -3.40
CA TYR A 94 25.25 -24.22 -4.44
C TYR A 94 26.38 -23.90 -5.40
N ILE A 95 26.08 -23.89 -6.70
CA ILE A 95 27.09 -23.75 -7.75
C ILE A 95 26.76 -22.65 -8.74
N ASP A 96 27.79 -22.11 -9.37
CA ASP A 96 27.70 -21.20 -10.52
C ASP A 96 28.71 -21.59 -11.59
N THR A 97 28.55 -21.01 -12.77
CA THR A 97 29.52 -21.09 -13.86
C THR A 97 30.80 -20.32 -13.51
N HIS A 98 31.95 -20.85 -13.94
CA HIS A 98 33.25 -20.19 -13.82
C HIS A 98 34.08 -20.44 -15.08
N GLU A 99 34.97 -19.51 -15.44
CA GLU A 99 35.77 -19.62 -16.68
C GLU A 99 36.67 -20.88 -16.73
N ASP A 100 37.05 -21.40 -15.57
CA ASP A 100 37.91 -22.57 -15.40
C ASP A 100 37.18 -23.84 -14.96
N GLY A 101 35.87 -23.78 -14.70
CA GLY A 101 35.12 -24.91 -14.15
C GLY A 101 33.75 -24.50 -13.60
N ILE A 102 33.40 -25.05 -12.44
CA ILE A 102 32.15 -24.73 -11.72
C ILE A 102 32.51 -24.16 -10.35
N LEU A 103 32.05 -22.96 -10.05
CA LEU A 103 32.26 -22.28 -8.77
C LEU A 103 31.34 -22.87 -7.71
N VAL A 104 31.87 -23.19 -6.53
CA VAL A 104 31.09 -23.42 -5.31
C VAL A 104 30.73 -22.06 -4.73
N GLN A 105 29.48 -21.63 -4.93
CA GLN A 105 28.99 -20.37 -4.34
C GLN A 105 28.87 -20.49 -2.83
N SER A 106 28.29 -21.59 -2.34
CA SER A 106 28.15 -21.87 -0.92
C SER A 106 28.00 -23.37 -0.65
N VAL A 107 28.25 -23.77 0.59
CA VAL A 107 28.18 -25.18 1.03
C VAL A 107 27.05 -25.29 2.06
N ILE A 108 26.16 -26.26 1.87
CA ILE A 108 25.04 -26.49 2.79
C ILE A 108 25.60 -27.07 4.10
N ARG A 109 25.19 -26.54 5.25
CA ARG A 109 25.61 -27.09 6.55
C ARG A 109 25.11 -28.51 6.76
N TYR A 110 25.92 -29.31 7.43
CA TYR A 110 25.72 -30.74 7.64
C TYR A 110 25.53 -31.51 6.34
N SER A 111 26.12 -31.05 5.23
CA SER A 111 26.12 -31.76 3.96
C SER A 111 27.40 -32.60 3.80
N PRO A 112 27.41 -33.59 2.89
CA PRO A 112 28.64 -34.31 2.56
C PRO A 112 29.77 -33.40 2.08
N GLY A 113 29.44 -32.32 1.35
CA GLY A 113 30.40 -31.35 0.87
C GLY A 113 31.09 -30.61 2.02
N GLU A 114 30.34 -30.22 3.04
CA GLU A 114 30.91 -29.60 4.25
C GLU A 114 31.78 -30.61 5.02
N GLU A 115 31.30 -31.84 5.23
CA GLU A 115 32.04 -32.91 5.90
C GLU A 115 33.35 -33.26 5.18
N ALA A 116 33.35 -33.21 3.84
CA ALA A 116 34.54 -33.40 3.03
C ALA A 116 35.49 -32.20 3.07
N GLY A 117 35.04 -31.03 3.52
CA GLY A 117 35.84 -29.81 3.64
C GLY A 117 35.84 -28.90 2.41
N LEU A 118 34.79 -28.98 1.58
CA LEU A 118 34.52 -28.00 0.53
C LEU A 118 34.21 -26.63 1.16
N LEU A 119 34.57 -25.55 0.47
CA LEU A 119 34.32 -24.18 0.92
C LEU A 119 33.75 -23.33 -0.22
N ALA A 120 33.03 -22.27 0.13
CA ALA A 120 32.68 -21.21 -0.81
C ALA A 120 33.93 -20.63 -1.46
N GLY A 121 33.88 -20.40 -2.77
CA GLY A 121 35.02 -19.94 -3.57
C GLY A 121 35.88 -21.05 -4.18
N ASP A 122 35.63 -22.33 -3.86
CA ASP A 122 36.26 -23.44 -4.56
C ASP A 122 35.79 -23.50 -6.02
N VAL A 123 36.72 -23.69 -6.96
CA VAL A 123 36.40 -23.90 -8.38
C VAL A 123 36.63 -25.37 -8.73
N ILE A 124 35.55 -26.13 -8.94
CA ILE A 124 35.60 -27.53 -9.36
C ILE A 124 36.02 -27.57 -10.83
N ILE A 125 37.25 -28.04 -11.07
CA ILE A 125 37.84 -28.14 -12.42
C ILE A 125 37.49 -29.50 -13.05
N ARG A 126 37.45 -30.58 -12.26
CA ARG A 126 37.00 -31.91 -12.71
C ARG A 126 36.11 -32.60 -11.68
N ALA A 127 35.12 -33.34 -12.15
CA ALA A 127 34.32 -34.26 -11.34
C ALA A 127 34.26 -35.64 -12.01
N ASN A 128 34.61 -36.71 -11.28
CA ASN A 128 34.73 -38.07 -11.81
C ASN A 128 35.57 -38.16 -13.11
N GLY A 129 36.62 -37.34 -13.20
CA GLY A 129 37.52 -37.26 -14.36
C GLY A 129 37.02 -36.38 -15.52
N TRP A 130 35.74 -36.01 -15.54
CA TRP A 130 35.15 -35.09 -16.53
C TRP A 130 35.62 -33.66 -16.27
N SER A 131 36.02 -32.96 -17.34
CA SER A 131 36.33 -31.53 -17.26
C SER A 131 35.05 -30.75 -17.03
N MET A 132 35.02 -29.88 -16.02
CA MET A 132 33.88 -29.01 -15.74
C MET A 132 33.95 -27.68 -16.50
N LYS A 133 35.09 -27.37 -17.13
CA LYS A 133 35.29 -26.13 -17.89
C LYS A 133 34.31 -26.00 -19.05
N GLY A 134 33.55 -24.92 -19.08
CA GLY A 134 32.58 -24.61 -20.13
C GLY A 134 31.24 -25.33 -20.02
N MET A 135 31.02 -26.13 -18.97
CA MET A 135 29.71 -26.75 -18.69
C MET A 135 28.73 -25.73 -18.12
N THR A 136 27.43 -25.93 -18.38
CA THR A 136 26.38 -25.23 -17.65
C THR A 136 26.19 -25.81 -16.24
N THR A 137 25.47 -25.10 -15.38
CA THR A 137 25.11 -25.61 -14.05
C THR A 137 24.24 -26.86 -14.14
N GLU A 138 23.32 -26.94 -15.10
CA GLU A 138 22.49 -28.13 -15.33
C GLU A 138 23.32 -29.35 -15.71
N GLU A 139 24.30 -29.18 -16.60
CA GLU A 139 25.23 -30.25 -16.99
C GLU A 139 26.07 -30.69 -15.79
N ALA A 140 26.61 -29.74 -15.02
CA ALA A 140 27.37 -30.03 -13.82
C ALA A 140 26.55 -30.79 -12.77
N ILE A 141 25.27 -30.44 -12.59
CA ILE A 141 24.35 -31.13 -11.69
C ILE A 141 24.23 -32.62 -12.04
N THR A 142 24.19 -32.98 -13.34
CA THR A 142 24.10 -34.39 -13.75
C THR A 142 25.30 -35.24 -13.33
N ILE A 143 26.48 -34.61 -13.17
CA ILE A 143 27.73 -35.28 -12.77
C ILE A 143 27.89 -35.30 -11.25
N LEU A 144 27.53 -34.19 -10.60
CA LEU A 144 27.67 -34.02 -9.15
C LEU A 144 26.59 -34.81 -8.38
N ARG A 145 25.40 -34.96 -8.95
CA ARG A 145 24.35 -35.86 -8.43
C ARG A 145 24.60 -37.30 -8.83
N GLY A 146 23.88 -38.20 -8.17
CA GLY A 146 23.97 -39.64 -8.38
C GLY A 146 23.28 -40.41 -7.26
N PRO A 147 23.17 -41.74 -7.39
CA PRO A 147 22.51 -42.58 -6.39
C PRO A 147 23.11 -42.38 -4.99
N GLU A 148 22.25 -42.42 -3.97
CA GLU A 148 22.66 -42.35 -2.57
C GLU A 148 23.72 -43.43 -2.23
N GLY A 149 24.71 -43.05 -1.43
CA GLY A 149 25.84 -43.88 -1.03
C GLY A 149 26.99 -43.96 -2.05
N THR A 150 26.82 -43.47 -3.28
CA THR A 150 27.92 -43.40 -4.26
C THR A 150 28.87 -42.23 -3.96
N THR A 151 30.08 -42.24 -4.52
CA THR A 151 31.07 -41.16 -4.33
C THR A 151 31.28 -40.37 -5.63
N VAL A 152 31.55 -39.07 -5.52
CA VAL A 152 32.10 -38.23 -6.59
C VAL A 152 33.49 -37.75 -6.22
N SER A 153 34.46 -37.97 -7.11
CA SER A 153 35.83 -37.48 -6.96
C SER A 153 35.97 -36.12 -7.63
N LEU A 154 36.33 -35.11 -6.85
CA LEU A 154 36.46 -33.72 -7.26
C LEU A 154 37.93 -33.32 -7.31
N PHE A 155 38.34 -32.69 -8.40
CA PHE A 155 39.58 -31.93 -8.50
C PHE A 155 39.22 -30.45 -8.60
N LEU A 156 39.58 -29.66 -7.59
CA LEU A 156 39.18 -28.26 -7.47
C LEU A 156 40.36 -27.35 -7.17
N ARG A 157 40.16 -26.06 -7.39
CA ARG A 157 41.11 -25.00 -7.08
C ARG A 157 40.56 -24.09 -5.99
N ARG A 158 41.38 -23.85 -4.96
CA ARG A 158 41.12 -22.93 -3.83
C ARG A 158 42.24 -21.91 -3.76
N GLY A 159 41.99 -20.69 -4.24
CA GLY A 159 43.06 -19.71 -4.48
C GLY A 159 44.10 -20.30 -5.44
N ASP A 160 45.37 -20.32 -5.04
CA ASP A 160 46.48 -20.87 -5.86
C ASP A 160 46.74 -22.38 -5.65
N LYS A 161 45.89 -23.08 -4.89
CA LYS A 161 46.08 -24.50 -4.56
C LYS A 161 45.09 -25.39 -5.29
N ASP A 162 45.62 -26.44 -5.90
CA ASP A 162 44.83 -27.53 -6.46
C ASP A 162 44.65 -28.64 -5.41
N LEU A 163 43.40 -29.08 -5.20
CA LEU A 163 42.99 -30.01 -4.15
C LEU A 163 42.12 -31.14 -4.74
N ASN A 164 42.16 -32.32 -4.11
CA ASN A 164 41.29 -33.45 -4.43
C ASN A 164 40.39 -33.78 -3.25
N PHE A 165 39.12 -34.06 -3.53
CA PHE A 165 38.13 -34.48 -2.53
C PHE A 165 37.30 -35.64 -3.06
N ASP A 166 37.05 -36.63 -2.22
CA ASP A 166 36.06 -37.66 -2.47
C ASP A 166 34.85 -37.39 -1.59
N VAL A 167 33.70 -37.18 -2.22
CA VAL A 167 32.48 -36.75 -1.52
C VAL A 167 31.37 -37.78 -1.73
N ILE A 168 30.83 -38.32 -0.63
CA ILE A 168 29.73 -39.28 -0.67
C ILE A 168 28.43 -38.55 -1.00
N ARG A 169 27.62 -39.10 -1.89
CA ARG A 169 26.29 -38.58 -2.21
C ARG A 169 25.28 -39.11 -1.20
N ARG A 170 24.48 -38.22 -0.62
CA ARG A 170 23.33 -38.59 0.22
C ARG A 170 22.16 -37.68 -0.05
N LYS A 171 20.98 -38.05 0.45
CA LYS A 171 19.82 -37.15 0.45
C LYS A 171 20.19 -35.85 1.16
N ILE A 172 20.06 -34.72 0.46
CA ILE A 172 20.38 -33.41 1.04
C ILE A 172 19.19 -32.94 1.85
N VAL A 173 19.40 -32.75 3.15
CA VAL A 173 18.45 -32.11 4.05
C VAL A 173 18.93 -30.69 4.26
N ILE A 174 18.14 -29.72 3.84
CA ILE A 174 18.41 -28.31 4.12
C ILE A 174 17.93 -28.06 5.56
N PRO A 175 18.81 -27.65 6.49
CA PRO A 175 18.39 -27.36 7.85
C PRO A 175 17.37 -26.23 7.83
N THR A 176 16.28 -26.38 8.60
CA THR A 176 15.23 -25.38 8.68
C THR A 176 15.54 -24.29 9.70
N VAL A 177 16.48 -24.59 10.60
CA VAL A 177 17.00 -23.67 11.62
C VAL A 177 18.51 -23.59 11.48
N THR A 178 19.04 -22.38 11.32
CA THR A 178 20.48 -22.13 11.44
C THR A 178 20.76 -21.05 12.46
N VAL A 179 21.95 -21.10 13.09
CA VAL A 179 22.30 -20.20 14.19
C VAL A 179 23.64 -19.49 13.97
N ASP A 180 23.71 -18.27 14.50
CA ASP A 180 24.95 -17.51 14.68
C ASP A 180 24.93 -16.68 15.97
N VAL A 181 26.08 -16.11 16.38
CA VAL A 181 26.16 -15.13 17.48
C VAL A 181 26.69 -13.81 16.94
N LEU A 182 25.86 -12.78 17.02
CA LEU A 182 26.16 -11.42 16.60
C LEU A 182 26.56 -10.58 17.80
N ASN A 183 27.50 -9.64 17.59
CA ASN A 183 28.07 -8.78 18.64
C ASN A 183 28.53 -9.49 19.93
N GLY A 184 28.79 -10.81 19.86
CA GLY A 184 29.26 -11.62 20.97
C GLY A 184 28.21 -12.02 22.02
N HIS A 185 26.97 -11.50 21.94
CA HIS A 185 25.92 -11.76 22.93
C HIS A 185 24.49 -11.90 22.35
N ILE A 186 24.30 -11.58 21.06
CA ILE A 186 23.00 -11.69 20.38
C ILE A 186 22.93 -13.04 19.66
N GLY A 187 21.95 -13.87 20.01
CA GLY A 187 21.67 -15.11 19.30
C GLY A 187 20.86 -14.82 18.05
N TYR A 188 21.42 -15.13 16.90
CA TYR A 188 20.71 -15.07 15.63
C TYR A 188 20.21 -16.46 15.26
N ILE A 189 18.91 -16.57 14.97
CA ILE A 189 18.27 -17.77 14.46
C ILE A 189 17.62 -17.43 13.12
N ASP A 190 18.13 -18.02 12.04
CA ASP A 190 17.47 -18.06 10.73
C ASP A 190 16.50 -19.25 10.70
N LEU A 191 15.21 -18.96 10.66
CA LEU A 191 14.13 -19.95 10.58
C LEU A 191 13.53 -19.87 9.17
N ASN A 192 13.99 -20.73 8.27
CA ASN A 192 13.70 -20.61 6.83
C ASN A 192 12.45 -21.38 6.36
N SER A 193 11.94 -22.33 7.15
CA SER A 193 10.70 -23.07 6.90
C SER A 193 10.21 -23.78 8.16
N PHE A 194 8.94 -24.19 8.18
CA PHE A 194 8.33 -24.95 9.27
C PHE A 194 8.10 -26.42 8.88
N GLY A 195 9.13 -27.25 9.03
CA GLY A 195 9.11 -28.70 8.79
C GLY A 195 8.77 -29.53 10.04
N GLY A 196 8.68 -30.85 9.86
CA GLY A 196 8.25 -31.79 10.92
C GLY A 196 9.22 -31.94 12.09
N ASP A 197 10.50 -31.65 11.87
CA ASP A 197 11.58 -31.70 12.86
C ASP A 197 12.05 -30.30 13.30
N THR A 198 11.46 -29.24 12.75
CA THR A 198 11.95 -27.86 12.92
C THR A 198 11.84 -27.37 14.35
N ALA A 199 10.78 -27.72 15.07
CA ALA A 199 10.64 -27.38 16.49
C ALA A 199 11.79 -27.99 17.32
N GLN A 200 12.17 -29.24 17.05
CA GLN A 200 13.31 -29.87 17.71
C GLN A 200 14.64 -29.19 17.34
N GLN A 201 14.82 -28.82 16.06
CA GLN A 201 15.99 -28.06 15.63
C GLN A 201 16.06 -26.68 16.33
N PHE A 202 14.92 -26.02 16.55
CA PHE A 202 14.81 -24.75 17.25
C PHE A 202 15.20 -24.87 18.73
N VAL A 203 14.78 -25.92 19.42
CA VAL A 203 15.21 -26.21 20.80
C VAL A 203 16.72 -26.40 20.88
N ILE A 204 17.30 -27.20 19.98
CA ILE A 204 18.76 -27.42 19.92
C ILE A 204 19.50 -26.11 19.64
N ALA A 205 18.96 -25.26 18.77
CA ALA A 205 19.50 -23.93 18.47
C ALA A 205 19.53 -23.03 19.71
N ILE A 206 18.43 -22.96 20.46
CA ILE A 206 18.36 -22.21 21.73
C ILE A 206 19.40 -22.74 22.73
N GLU A 207 19.49 -24.05 22.94
CA GLU A 207 20.44 -24.65 23.88
C GLU A 207 21.89 -24.35 23.49
N ASN A 208 22.22 -24.43 22.19
CA ASN A 208 23.53 -24.09 21.66
C ASN A 208 23.90 -22.62 21.92
N LEU A 209 22.98 -21.71 21.61
CA LEU A 209 23.19 -20.27 21.77
C LEU A 209 23.30 -19.87 23.25
N LYS A 210 22.48 -20.46 24.12
CA LYS A 210 22.59 -20.27 25.58
C LYS A 210 23.93 -20.72 26.13
N ALA A 211 24.44 -21.87 25.70
CA ALA A 211 25.77 -22.35 26.12
C ALA A 211 26.90 -21.40 25.68
N ARG A 212 26.66 -20.55 24.69
CA ARG A 212 27.59 -19.51 24.19
C ARG A 212 27.43 -18.15 24.87
N GLY A 213 26.55 -18.04 25.88
CA GLY A 213 26.37 -16.82 26.67
C GLY A 213 25.47 -15.76 26.03
N VAL A 214 24.59 -16.17 25.11
CA VAL A 214 23.59 -15.28 24.50
C VAL A 214 22.57 -14.77 25.53
N ASP A 215 22.22 -13.49 25.44
CA ASP A 215 21.27 -12.81 26.34
C ASP A 215 20.20 -11.98 25.61
N SER A 216 20.15 -12.04 24.27
CA SER A 216 19.18 -11.35 23.41
C SER A 216 19.06 -12.08 22.07
N TRP A 217 17.94 -11.92 21.35
CA TRP A 217 17.59 -12.81 20.25
C TRP A 217 17.13 -12.06 19.00
N ILE A 218 17.60 -12.50 17.83
CA ILE A 218 17.04 -12.14 16.53
C ILE A 218 16.49 -13.42 15.90
N ILE A 219 15.21 -13.43 15.57
CA ILE A 219 14.55 -14.50 14.83
C ILE A 219 14.26 -14.00 13.42
N ASP A 220 14.92 -14.57 12.42
CA ASP A 220 14.74 -14.17 11.02
C ASP A 220 13.70 -15.05 10.34
N LEU A 221 12.60 -14.43 9.92
CA LEU A 221 11.54 -15.06 9.13
C LEU A 221 11.50 -14.52 7.70
N ARG A 222 12.43 -13.63 7.32
CA ARG A 222 12.45 -13.08 5.95
C ARG A 222 12.58 -14.21 4.95
N ASN A 223 11.76 -14.15 3.90
CA ASN A 223 11.69 -15.18 2.85
C ASN A 223 11.17 -16.56 3.29
N ASN A 224 10.71 -16.72 4.53
CA ASN A 224 10.08 -17.95 4.98
C ASN A 224 8.59 -17.97 4.59
N THR A 225 8.26 -18.78 3.59
CA THR A 225 6.88 -18.92 3.05
C THR A 225 5.95 -19.76 3.93
N GLY A 226 6.43 -20.21 5.09
CA GLY A 226 5.68 -20.94 6.11
C GLY A 226 5.99 -22.44 6.14
N GLY A 227 4.96 -23.24 6.36
CA GLY A 227 5.05 -24.69 6.53
C GLY A 227 3.96 -25.19 7.47
N TYR A 228 4.29 -26.14 8.34
CA TYR A 228 3.32 -26.73 9.26
C TYR A 228 2.87 -25.74 10.34
N LEU A 229 1.56 -25.53 10.41
CA LEU A 229 0.91 -24.66 11.38
C LEU A 229 1.28 -25.03 12.83
N TYR A 230 1.19 -26.32 13.18
CA TYR A 230 1.46 -26.76 14.55
C TYR A 230 2.91 -26.56 14.97
N THR A 231 3.85 -26.61 14.02
CA THR A 231 5.25 -26.31 14.28
C THR A 231 5.44 -24.83 14.64
N ALA A 232 4.73 -23.91 13.97
CA ALA A 232 4.76 -22.49 14.35
C ALA A 232 4.13 -22.24 15.72
N VAL A 233 3.01 -22.89 16.03
CA VAL A 233 2.35 -22.81 17.35
C VAL A 233 3.28 -23.35 18.46
N ASP A 234 3.97 -24.45 18.21
CA ASP A 234 4.92 -25.03 19.14
C ASP A 234 6.11 -24.10 19.40
N ILE A 235 6.71 -23.53 18.34
CA ILE A 235 7.79 -22.55 18.44
C ILE A 235 7.34 -21.27 19.15
N ALA A 236 6.12 -20.78 18.88
CA ALA A 236 5.57 -19.60 19.55
C ALA A 236 5.52 -19.78 21.07
N GLY A 237 5.29 -21.01 21.55
CA GLY A 237 5.29 -21.37 22.96
C GLY A 237 6.59 -21.02 23.70
N HIS A 238 7.75 -20.98 23.01
CA HIS A 238 9.01 -20.53 23.61
C HIS A 238 9.04 -19.04 23.97
N PHE A 239 8.11 -18.23 23.43
CA PHE A 239 8.02 -16.80 23.69
C PHE A 239 6.79 -16.47 24.53
N ILE A 240 5.65 -17.05 24.19
CA ILE A 240 4.36 -16.67 24.77
C ILE A 240 3.86 -17.66 25.84
N GLY A 241 4.54 -18.80 26.04
CA GLY A 241 4.07 -19.90 26.88
C GLY A 241 2.73 -20.47 26.38
N SER A 242 1.81 -20.78 27.30
CA SER A 242 0.48 -21.32 26.97
C SER A 242 -0.57 -20.26 26.56
N LYS A 243 -0.15 -19.04 26.21
CA LYS A 243 -1.07 -18.02 25.68
C LYS A 243 -1.56 -18.41 24.28
N THR A 244 -2.64 -17.77 23.81
CA THR A 244 -3.17 -17.97 22.45
C THR A 244 -2.13 -17.58 21.41
N ALA A 245 -1.76 -18.51 20.52
CA ALA A 245 -0.87 -18.26 19.40
C ALA A 245 -1.62 -17.76 18.15
N VAL A 246 -2.80 -18.33 17.89
CA VAL A 246 -3.57 -18.05 16.69
C VAL A 246 -5.05 -18.39 16.88
N GLN A 247 -5.93 -17.61 16.25
CA GLN A 247 -7.34 -17.97 16.13
C GLN A 247 -7.57 -18.67 14.79
N ILE A 248 -8.28 -19.79 14.79
CA ILE A 248 -8.66 -20.53 13.59
C ILE A 248 -10.17 -20.44 13.43
N VAL A 249 -10.62 -19.95 12.29
CA VAL A 249 -12.02 -19.75 11.96
C VAL A 249 -12.40 -20.68 10.82
N ASP A 250 -13.39 -21.52 11.05
CA ASP A 250 -14.07 -22.29 10.01
C ASP A 250 -15.53 -21.85 9.88
N ARG A 251 -16.29 -22.67 9.16
CA ARG A 251 -17.71 -22.46 8.94
C ARG A 251 -18.56 -22.61 10.21
N GLU A 252 -18.13 -23.42 11.18
CA GLU A 252 -18.87 -23.71 12.40
C GLU A 252 -18.58 -22.70 13.53
N GLY A 253 -17.40 -22.08 13.52
CA GLY A 253 -17.05 -21.04 14.48
C GLY A 253 -15.56 -20.71 14.54
N THR A 254 -15.13 -20.24 15.71
CA THR A 254 -13.75 -19.84 15.98
C THR A 254 -13.17 -20.69 17.10
N ASP A 255 -12.08 -21.37 16.79
CA ASP A 255 -11.21 -22.07 17.73
C ASP A 255 -9.93 -21.28 18.00
N TYR A 256 -9.27 -21.59 19.12
CA TYR A 256 -8.05 -20.93 19.56
C TYR A 256 -6.97 -21.97 19.79
N LEU A 257 -5.85 -21.85 19.09
CA LEU A 257 -4.68 -22.67 19.38
C LEU A 257 -3.73 -21.91 20.30
N THR A 258 -3.32 -22.56 21.38
CA THR A 258 -2.39 -22.03 22.38
C THR A 258 -0.99 -22.55 22.15
N GLY A 259 0.03 -21.76 22.48
CA GLY A 259 1.42 -22.21 22.45
C GLY A 259 1.66 -23.40 23.37
N THR A 260 2.63 -24.25 23.00
CA THR A 260 3.07 -25.35 23.85
C THR A 260 3.91 -24.82 25.00
N ASP A 261 3.70 -25.33 26.22
CA ASP A 261 4.57 -25.01 27.35
C ASP A 261 5.92 -25.72 27.22
N HIS A 262 7.01 -24.97 27.32
CA HIS A 262 8.37 -25.47 27.16
C HIS A 262 9.18 -25.24 28.44
N SER A 263 10.18 -26.09 28.68
CA SER A 263 11.06 -25.98 29.85
C SER A 263 11.86 -24.68 29.92
N TYR A 264 11.99 -23.97 28.79
CA TYR A 264 12.64 -22.68 28.69
C TYR A 264 11.75 -21.70 27.93
N LEU A 265 11.41 -20.61 28.62
CA LEU A 265 10.74 -19.44 28.08
C LEU A 265 11.80 -18.36 27.80
N ILE A 266 11.76 -17.78 26.61
CA ILE A 266 12.61 -16.65 26.22
C ILE A 266 11.96 -15.39 26.77
N GLU A 267 12.49 -14.92 27.90
CA GLU A 267 12.08 -13.65 28.53
C GLU A 267 13.06 -12.50 28.22
N GLN A 268 14.14 -12.79 27.49
CA GLN A 268 15.11 -11.81 27.04
C GLN A 268 14.56 -11.02 25.85
N PRO A 269 15.11 -9.83 25.54
CA PRO A 269 14.68 -9.06 24.37
C PRO A 269 14.81 -9.86 23.06
N VAL A 270 13.75 -9.79 22.24
CA VAL A 270 13.67 -10.48 20.96
C VAL A 270 13.24 -9.51 19.86
N VAL A 271 13.94 -9.58 18.73
CA VAL A 271 13.55 -8.95 17.46
C VAL A 271 13.21 -10.02 16.45
N PHE A 272 12.09 -9.87 15.75
CA PHE A 272 11.71 -10.70 14.60
C PHE A 272 11.94 -9.92 13.31
N LEU A 273 12.69 -10.49 12.37
CA LEU A 273 12.84 -9.92 11.03
C LEU A 273 11.79 -10.51 10.10
N VAL A 274 11.04 -9.67 9.41
CA VAL A 274 9.95 -10.07 8.50
C VAL A 274 10.00 -9.31 7.19
N ASN A 275 9.45 -9.90 6.12
CA ASN A 275 9.29 -9.23 4.83
C ASN A 275 8.04 -9.74 4.08
N ASP A 276 7.83 -9.22 2.88
CA ASP A 276 6.71 -9.55 1.98
C ASP A 276 6.66 -11.01 1.51
N TYR A 277 7.73 -11.78 1.75
CA TYR A 277 7.77 -13.23 1.52
C TYR A 277 7.53 -14.06 2.78
N SER A 278 7.48 -13.42 3.96
CA SER A 278 7.11 -14.08 5.21
C SER A 278 5.63 -14.42 5.16
N ALA A 279 5.28 -15.70 5.14
CA ALA A 279 3.90 -16.12 4.88
C ALA A 279 3.44 -17.26 5.81
N SER A 280 2.13 -17.38 5.96
CA SER A 280 1.47 -18.53 6.58
C SER A 280 1.95 -18.82 8.00
N ALA A 281 2.62 -19.96 8.25
CA ALA A 281 3.16 -20.31 9.56
C ALA A 281 4.13 -19.24 10.13
N SER A 282 4.86 -18.51 9.27
CA SER A 282 5.67 -17.36 9.69
C SER A 282 4.82 -16.24 10.27
N GLU A 283 3.66 -15.97 9.68
CA GLU A 283 2.71 -14.94 10.13
C GLU A 283 2.00 -15.36 11.41
N ILE A 284 1.76 -16.67 11.61
CA ILE A 284 1.26 -17.19 12.88
C ILE A 284 2.27 -16.91 14.01
N LEU A 285 3.53 -17.28 13.81
CA LEU A 285 4.57 -17.06 14.81
C LEU A 285 4.79 -15.57 15.08
N ALA A 286 4.92 -14.75 14.03
CA ALA A 286 5.13 -13.31 14.14
C ALA A 286 3.94 -12.60 14.79
N GLY A 287 2.71 -12.96 14.41
CA GLY A 287 1.49 -12.41 15.00
C GLY A 287 1.34 -12.78 16.48
N ALA A 288 1.70 -14.01 16.84
CA ALA A 288 1.68 -14.47 18.22
C ALA A 288 2.58 -13.63 19.15
N VAL A 289 3.84 -13.44 18.77
CA VAL A 289 4.80 -12.69 19.60
C VAL A 289 4.52 -11.18 19.61
N ARG A 290 4.05 -10.62 18.48
CA ARG A 290 3.67 -9.21 18.36
C ARG A 290 2.50 -8.87 19.27
N ASP A 291 1.41 -9.62 19.18
CA ASP A 291 0.15 -9.31 19.85
C ASP A 291 0.22 -9.47 21.38
N HIS A 292 1.12 -10.32 21.88
CA HIS A 292 1.39 -10.43 23.31
C HIS A 292 2.44 -9.44 23.82
N GLY A 293 3.07 -8.66 22.92
CA GLY A 293 4.14 -7.72 23.25
C GLY A 293 5.45 -8.41 23.67
N ASP A 294 5.63 -9.67 23.29
CA ASP A 294 6.78 -10.50 23.67
C ASP A 294 7.97 -10.33 22.69
N ALA A 295 7.78 -9.66 21.54
CA ALA A 295 8.86 -9.29 20.61
C ALA A 295 8.55 -8.03 19.76
N VAL A 296 9.57 -7.46 19.12
CA VAL A 296 9.44 -6.37 18.12
C VAL A 296 9.64 -6.91 16.72
N LEU A 297 8.73 -6.60 15.79
CA LEU A 297 8.87 -6.93 14.37
C LEU A 297 9.57 -5.80 13.61
N VAL A 298 10.59 -6.13 12.83
CA VAL A 298 11.37 -5.21 11.99
C VAL A 298 11.37 -5.73 10.55
N GLY A 299 11.11 -4.85 9.58
CA GLY A 299 11.23 -5.16 8.16
C GLY A 299 10.03 -4.65 7.35
N THR A 300 9.44 -5.44 6.46
CA THR A 300 8.28 -5.02 5.65
C THR A 300 6.99 -5.75 6.03
N ASN A 301 5.85 -5.30 5.50
CA ASN A 301 4.58 -6.01 5.65
C ASN A 301 4.73 -7.46 5.16
N THR A 302 4.16 -8.42 5.90
CA THR A 302 4.19 -9.84 5.51
C THR A 302 3.25 -10.14 4.34
N TYR A 303 3.33 -11.36 3.80
CA TYR A 303 2.66 -11.76 2.56
C TYR A 303 1.13 -11.66 2.63
N GLY A 304 0.52 -12.01 3.77
CA GLY A 304 -0.93 -12.04 3.96
C GLY A 304 -1.57 -13.35 3.53
N LYS A 305 -0.95 -14.50 3.82
CA LYS A 305 -1.55 -15.81 3.55
C LYS A 305 -2.18 -16.35 4.83
N GLY A 306 -3.44 -16.01 5.05
CA GLY A 306 -4.20 -16.33 6.26
C GLY A 306 -5.22 -17.47 6.09
N SER A 307 -5.09 -18.31 5.07
CA SER A 307 -6.05 -19.37 4.75
C SER A 307 -5.40 -20.76 4.72
N VAL A 308 -6.14 -21.78 5.14
CA VAL A 308 -5.74 -23.19 5.13
C VAL A 308 -6.60 -23.96 4.15
N GLN A 309 -5.96 -24.80 3.34
CA GLN A 309 -6.66 -25.65 2.38
C GLN A 309 -6.61 -27.13 2.76
N THR A 310 -7.76 -27.79 2.68
CA THR A 310 -7.90 -29.24 2.79
C THR A 310 -7.97 -29.87 1.40
N LEU A 311 -7.28 -31.00 1.22
CA LEU A 311 -7.36 -31.79 -0.01
C LEU A 311 -8.42 -32.89 0.15
N PHE A 312 -9.46 -32.84 -0.67
CA PHE A 312 -10.51 -33.85 -0.71
C PHE A 312 -10.35 -34.71 -1.96
N GLY A 313 -10.18 -36.01 -1.78
CA GLY A 313 -10.21 -36.98 -2.86
C GLY A 313 -11.62 -37.10 -3.44
N LEU A 314 -11.70 -37.14 -4.77
CA LEU A 314 -12.96 -37.24 -5.50
C LEU A 314 -13.11 -38.61 -6.15
N SER A 315 -14.36 -38.97 -6.45
CA SER A 315 -14.72 -40.28 -7.04
C SER A 315 -14.11 -40.57 -8.42
N ASP A 316 -13.63 -39.55 -9.14
CA ASP A 316 -12.92 -39.68 -10.41
C ASP A 316 -11.39 -39.82 -10.28
N GLY A 317 -10.88 -39.85 -9.05
CA GLY A 317 -9.44 -39.88 -8.75
C GLY A 317 -8.77 -38.51 -8.78
N GLY A 318 -9.52 -37.43 -9.00
CA GLY A 318 -9.06 -36.05 -8.83
C GLY A 318 -9.06 -35.60 -7.37
N ILE A 319 -8.63 -34.35 -7.16
CA ILE A 319 -8.55 -33.71 -5.84
C ILE A 319 -9.22 -32.33 -5.91
N LEU A 320 -10.10 -32.05 -4.96
CA LEU A 320 -10.53 -30.68 -4.65
C LEU A 320 -9.65 -30.13 -3.52
N LYS A 321 -8.85 -29.11 -3.83
CA LYS A 321 -8.16 -28.28 -2.83
C LYS A 321 -9.12 -27.16 -2.45
N LEU A 322 -9.60 -27.16 -1.21
CA LEU A 322 -10.65 -26.25 -0.75
C LEU A 322 -10.18 -25.47 0.47
N THR A 323 -10.41 -24.15 0.50
CA THR A 323 -10.18 -23.34 1.71
C THR A 323 -11.22 -23.65 2.77
N THR A 324 -10.77 -24.25 3.87
CA THR A 324 -11.61 -24.74 4.96
C THR A 324 -11.48 -23.91 6.23
N TYR A 325 -10.35 -23.22 6.41
CA TYR A 325 -10.11 -22.36 7.56
C TYR A 325 -9.47 -21.04 7.14
N ARG A 326 -9.74 -19.98 7.90
CA ARG A 326 -8.92 -18.76 7.97
C ARG A 326 -8.30 -18.66 9.34
N PHE A 327 -7.14 -18.02 9.45
CA PHE A 327 -6.55 -17.71 10.73
C PHE A 327 -6.30 -16.22 10.92
N TYR A 328 -6.39 -15.82 12.18
CA TYR A 328 -6.28 -14.45 12.65
C TYR A 328 -5.23 -14.41 13.76
N SER A 329 -4.63 -13.24 13.97
CA SER A 329 -3.71 -13.01 15.08
C SER A 329 -4.41 -13.23 16.44
N PRO A 330 -3.68 -13.37 17.56
CA PRO A 330 -4.29 -13.50 18.88
C PRO A 330 -5.33 -12.41 19.22
N LEU A 331 -5.14 -11.17 18.77
CA LEU A 331 -6.09 -10.07 18.96
C LEU A 331 -7.25 -10.05 17.95
N GLY A 332 -7.24 -10.95 16.98
CA GLY A 332 -8.29 -11.08 15.96
C GLY A 332 -8.04 -10.27 14.70
N ASP A 333 -6.80 -9.80 14.46
CA ASP A 333 -6.49 -9.09 13.22
C ASP A 333 -6.51 -10.07 12.03
N PRO A 334 -7.13 -9.69 10.89
CA PRO A 334 -7.13 -10.51 9.69
C PRO A 334 -5.72 -10.59 9.10
N ILE A 335 -5.27 -11.81 8.78
CA ILE A 335 -4.00 -12.04 8.08
C ILE A 335 -4.25 -12.25 6.57
N ASP A 336 -5.32 -12.93 6.20
CA ASP A 336 -5.62 -13.30 4.80
C ASP A 336 -5.86 -12.05 3.93
N GLY A 337 -5.03 -11.86 2.92
CA GLY A 337 -5.05 -10.70 2.01
C GLY A 337 -4.52 -9.39 2.60
N VAL A 338 -4.08 -9.38 3.86
CA VAL A 338 -3.62 -8.18 4.59
C VAL A 338 -2.17 -8.28 5.01
N GLY A 339 -1.78 -9.40 5.61
CA GLY A 339 -0.48 -9.58 6.25
C GLY A 339 -0.37 -8.83 7.58
N LEU A 340 0.78 -8.99 8.23
CA LEU A 340 1.17 -8.32 9.46
C LEU A 340 2.06 -7.14 9.10
N THR A 341 1.69 -5.97 9.61
CA THR A 341 2.54 -4.80 9.58
C THR A 341 3.59 -4.90 10.70
N PRO A 342 4.89 -4.70 10.41
CA PRO A 342 5.94 -4.70 11.43
C PRO A 342 5.85 -3.45 12.31
N ASP A 343 6.36 -3.55 13.54
CA ASP A 343 6.44 -2.43 14.47
C ASP A 343 7.41 -1.35 13.96
N ILE A 344 8.49 -1.79 13.31
CA ILE A 344 9.48 -0.94 12.64
C ILE A 344 9.51 -1.32 11.15
N LEU A 345 8.90 -0.48 10.31
CA LEU A 345 8.97 -0.60 8.85
C LEU A 345 10.36 -0.16 8.36
N LEU A 346 11.09 -1.07 7.72
CA LEU A 346 12.47 -0.86 7.25
C LEU A 346 12.75 -1.76 6.04
N VAL A 347 13.50 -1.24 5.06
CA VAL A 347 13.86 -1.97 3.84
C VAL A 347 15.38 -1.93 3.67
N GLY A 348 16.02 -3.10 3.61
CA GLY A 348 17.44 -3.27 3.25
C GLY A 348 18.41 -3.34 4.43
N ASP A 349 18.14 -2.64 5.52
CA ASP A 349 19.02 -2.54 6.70
C ASP A 349 18.45 -3.24 7.95
N GLU A 350 17.53 -4.19 7.79
CA GLU A 350 16.77 -4.77 8.91
C GLU A 350 17.67 -5.47 9.92
N MET A 351 18.69 -6.18 9.44
CA MET A 351 19.65 -6.88 10.28
C MET A 351 20.47 -5.92 11.14
N ASP A 352 21.03 -4.88 10.52
CA ASP A 352 21.86 -3.90 11.22
C ASP A 352 21.03 -3.15 12.26
N ALA A 353 19.78 -2.79 11.92
CA ALA A 353 18.85 -2.18 12.86
C ALA A 353 18.50 -3.10 14.03
N ALA A 354 18.26 -4.39 13.80
CA ALA A 354 17.99 -5.35 14.86
C ALA A 354 19.19 -5.56 15.79
N VAL A 355 20.39 -5.65 15.23
CA VAL A 355 21.63 -5.74 16.01
C VAL A 355 21.83 -4.48 16.85
N GLU A 356 21.63 -3.30 16.27
CA GLU A 356 21.71 -2.01 16.96
C GLU A 356 20.68 -1.91 18.10
N LEU A 357 19.41 -2.32 17.86
CA LEU A 357 18.33 -2.35 18.84
C LEU A 357 18.70 -3.16 20.08
N LEU A 358 19.27 -4.33 19.88
CA LEU A 358 19.62 -5.24 20.96
C LEU A 358 20.94 -4.86 21.64
N SER A 359 21.92 -4.34 20.89
CA SER A 359 23.24 -3.97 21.44
C SER A 359 23.18 -2.80 22.43
N ARG A 360 22.15 -1.95 22.31
CA ARG A 360 21.99 -0.79 23.18
C ARG A 360 21.09 -1.08 24.40
N TYR A 361 20.52 -2.28 24.52
CA TYR A 361 19.57 -2.62 25.58
C TYR A 361 20.25 -2.72 26.95
N ASP A 362 19.79 -1.93 27.93
CA ASP A 362 20.43 -1.81 29.25
C ASP A 362 19.75 -2.63 30.37
N GLY A 363 18.79 -3.50 30.01
CA GLY A 363 18.19 -4.45 30.94
C GLY A 363 17.05 -3.92 31.82
N LYS A 364 16.50 -2.72 31.55
CA LYS A 364 15.39 -2.14 32.35
C LYS A 364 14.10 -1.95 31.53
N GLY A 365 13.15 -2.89 31.69
CA GLY A 365 11.78 -2.75 31.18
C GLY A 365 11.67 -2.89 29.66
N PRO A 366 10.44 -3.07 29.12
CA PRO A 366 10.28 -3.40 27.72
C PRO A 366 10.48 -2.14 26.87
N PHE A 367 11.35 -2.30 25.88
CA PHE A 367 11.64 -1.43 24.74
C PHE A 367 12.69 -0.34 24.94
N LEU A 368 13.82 -0.58 24.29
CA LEU A 368 14.86 0.40 24.07
C LEU A 368 14.48 1.37 22.94
N LYS A 369 14.71 2.64 23.20
CA LYS A 369 14.61 3.76 22.26
C LYS A 369 15.88 3.85 21.42
N LEU A 370 15.73 3.93 20.09
CA LEU A 370 16.81 4.22 19.16
C LEU A 370 16.43 5.37 18.22
N GLU A 371 17.23 6.44 18.29
CA GLU A 371 17.20 7.60 17.41
C GLU A 371 18.22 7.41 16.28
N ALA A 372 17.81 7.65 15.02
CA ALA A 372 18.73 7.99 13.95
C ALA A 372 18.09 8.84 12.83
N SER A 373 18.32 10.17 12.95
CA SER A 373 18.30 11.21 11.91
C SER A 373 16.96 11.64 11.27
N HIS A 374 16.81 12.96 11.08
CA HIS A 374 15.69 13.71 10.45
C HIS A 374 14.54 14.20 11.36
N ASN A 375 14.85 14.58 12.60
CA ASN A 375 14.14 15.62 13.36
C ASN A 375 12.61 15.48 13.55
N ARG A 376 12.00 14.28 13.43
CA ARG A 376 10.63 14.00 13.91
C ARG A 376 10.50 12.61 14.52
N VAL A 377 9.67 12.52 15.56
CA VAL A 377 9.30 11.35 16.36
C VAL A 377 7.78 11.19 16.24
N PHE A 378 7.28 10.00 15.92
CA PHE A 378 5.87 9.65 15.98
C PHE A 378 5.70 8.43 16.87
N ILE A 379 4.79 8.51 17.84
CA ILE A 379 4.59 7.49 18.87
C ILE A 379 3.11 7.17 18.99
N ASP A 380 2.83 5.88 18.99
CA ASP A 380 1.72 5.31 19.73
C ASP A 380 2.27 4.92 21.12
N GLU A 381 1.62 5.45 22.15
CA GLU A 381 1.89 5.30 23.59
C GLU A 381 3.24 5.84 24.16
N THR A 382 3.16 7.05 24.75
CA THR A 382 4.14 7.75 25.63
C THR A 382 5.46 8.22 25.02
N VAL A 383 5.60 9.54 24.78
CA VAL A 383 6.78 10.15 24.15
C VAL A 383 7.74 10.79 25.15
N GLU A 384 9.00 10.36 25.11
CA GLU A 384 10.14 11.10 25.64
C GLU A 384 10.78 11.97 24.52
N VAL A 385 10.75 13.29 24.64
CA VAL A 385 11.45 14.22 23.71
C VAL A 385 12.78 14.65 24.32
N LYS A 386 13.93 14.42 23.65
CA LYS A 386 15.24 14.98 24.06
C LYS A 386 15.60 16.20 23.22
N VAL A 387 15.98 17.30 23.87
CA VAL A 387 16.51 18.51 23.23
C VAL A 387 17.96 18.71 23.66
N ASN A 388 18.90 18.58 22.72
CA ASN A 388 20.32 18.79 22.99
C ASN A 388 20.67 20.29 22.99
N PHE A 389 21.04 20.83 24.15
CA PHE A 389 21.67 22.14 24.27
C PHE A 389 23.19 21.98 24.39
N THR A 390 23.96 22.54 23.47
CA THR A 390 25.41 22.70 23.62
C THR A 390 25.71 24.04 24.28
N ALA A 391 25.70 24.07 25.61
CA ALA A 391 26.40 25.12 26.37
C ALA A 391 26.79 24.59 27.75
N ALA A 392 28.09 24.53 28.01
CA ALA A 392 28.63 24.17 29.32
C ALA A 392 28.01 25.08 30.41
N GLY A 393 27.34 24.48 31.40
CA GLY A 393 26.83 25.18 32.59
C GLY A 393 25.34 25.61 32.55
N ALA A 394 24.47 24.96 31.79
CA ALA A 394 23.03 25.21 31.87
C ALA A 394 22.37 24.43 33.02
N GLY A 395 21.87 25.13 34.04
CA GLY A 395 20.88 24.63 34.99
C GLY A 395 19.57 25.40 34.81
N ILE A 396 18.44 24.69 34.82
CA ILE A 396 17.09 25.28 34.84
C ILE A 396 16.41 24.86 36.14
N SER A 397 15.88 25.85 36.89
CA SER A 397 14.97 25.60 38.01
C SER A 397 13.56 26.05 37.64
N GLY A 398 12.59 25.12 37.61
CA GLY A 398 11.16 25.43 37.49
C GLY A 398 10.35 24.33 36.81
N ARG A 399 9.29 23.85 37.46
CA ARG A 399 8.48 22.68 37.05
C ARG A 399 7.24 22.98 36.18
N ASN A 400 7.08 24.17 35.58
CA ASN A 400 5.80 24.52 34.92
C ASN A 400 5.99 25.05 33.48
N LEU A 401 5.45 24.32 32.50
CA LEU A 401 5.28 24.73 31.09
C LEU A 401 3.79 25.00 30.78
N TRP A 402 3.51 25.96 29.89
CA TRP A 402 2.16 26.41 29.52
C TRP A 402 1.90 26.13 28.02
N LEU A 403 0.78 25.47 27.69
CA LEU A 403 0.27 25.38 26.31
C LEU A 403 -1.17 25.88 26.29
N ASN A 404 -1.47 26.87 25.44
CA ASN A 404 -2.82 27.42 25.24
C ASN A 404 -3.60 27.79 26.53
N GLY A 405 -2.90 28.17 27.60
CA GLY A 405 -3.51 28.56 28.88
C GLY A 405 -3.82 27.40 29.83
N GLU A 406 -3.47 26.16 29.48
CA GLU A 406 -3.55 24.99 30.37
C GLU A 406 -2.21 24.74 31.09
N ASN A 407 -2.30 24.41 32.38
CA ASN A 407 -1.15 24.11 33.25
C ASN A 407 -0.87 22.59 33.26
N ASN A 408 0.40 22.20 33.47
CA ASN A 408 0.85 20.80 33.66
C ASN A 408 0.64 19.87 32.46
N VAL A 409 0.94 20.36 31.26
CA VAL A 409 0.82 19.63 29.98
C VAL A 409 2.11 18.91 29.56
N ALA A 410 3.21 19.09 30.30
CA ALA A 410 4.46 18.39 30.05
C ALA A 410 5.28 18.12 31.33
N GLU A 411 5.92 16.96 31.43
CA GLU A 411 6.96 16.68 32.44
C GLU A 411 8.34 16.99 31.85
N VAL A 412 9.11 17.87 32.48
CA VAL A 412 10.47 18.22 32.05
C VAL A 412 11.48 17.37 32.84
N PHE A 413 12.43 16.77 32.13
CA PHE A 413 13.53 16.02 32.75
C PHE A 413 14.87 16.48 32.19
N THR A 414 15.94 16.16 32.89
CA THR A 414 17.32 16.45 32.48
C THR A 414 18.07 15.12 32.43
N SER A 415 18.60 14.78 31.26
CA SER A 415 19.41 13.57 31.09
C SER A 415 20.79 13.74 31.70
N SER A 416 21.48 12.62 31.95
CA SER A 416 22.81 12.56 32.57
C SER A 416 23.90 13.29 31.78
N ASP A 417 23.69 13.54 30.49
CA ASP A 417 24.56 14.33 29.60
C ASP A 417 24.29 15.84 29.63
N GLY A 418 23.33 16.28 30.45
CA GLY A 418 22.93 17.69 30.57
C GLY A 418 21.90 18.14 29.53
N SER A 419 21.42 17.25 28.66
CA SER A 419 20.29 17.56 27.76
C SER A 419 18.99 17.67 28.54
N VAL A 420 18.09 18.55 28.10
CA VAL A 420 16.79 18.80 28.73
C VAL A 420 15.71 18.23 27.82
N GLY A 421 14.88 17.35 28.34
CA GLY A 421 13.77 16.75 27.62
C GLY A 421 12.42 17.07 28.25
N PHE A 422 11.34 16.80 27.51
CA PHE A 422 9.99 16.90 28.04
C PHE A 422 9.06 15.82 27.48
N THR A 423 8.05 15.45 28.27
CA THR A 423 7.03 14.44 27.92
C THR A 423 5.67 15.11 27.87
N LEU A 424 4.96 15.07 26.74
CA LEU A 424 3.63 15.67 26.58
C LEU A 424 2.53 14.68 26.94
N THR A 425 1.48 15.15 27.64
CA THR A 425 0.26 14.37 27.87
C THR A 425 -0.57 14.31 26.57
N PRO A 426 -1.08 13.12 26.16
CA PRO A 426 -1.57 12.92 24.79
C PRO A 426 -2.97 13.50 24.59
N ARG A 427 -3.11 14.77 24.15
CA ARG A 427 -4.41 15.34 23.74
C ARG A 427 -4.39 16.45 22.66
N VAL A 428 -3.24 16.84 22.10
CA VAL A 428 -3.21 18.08 21.29
C VAL A 428 -2.32 17.98 20.04
N SER A 429 -2.90 18.29 18.87
CA SER A 429 -2.18 18.65 17.65
C SER A 429 -1.85 20.15 17.67
N GLY A 430 -0.60 20.54 17.39
CA GLY A 430 -0.20 21.95 17.48
C GLY A 430 1.28 22.22 17.18
N ILE A 431 1.60 23.51 17.09
CA ILE A 431 2.99 24.01 16.99
C ILE A 431 3.48 24.31 18.40
N ILE A 432 4.58 23.68 18.79
CA ILE A 432 5.28 23.91 20.05
C ILE A 432 6.48 24.79 19.75
N THR A 433 6.47 26.02 20.25
CA THR A 433 7.61 26.93 20.12
C THR A 433 8.53 26.80 21.33
N VAL A 434 9.69 26.20 21.13
CA VAL A 434 10.77 26.15 22.11
C VAL A 434 11.60 27.42 21.97
N THR A 435 11.63 28.25 23.02
CA THR A 435 12.43 29.49 23.02
C THR A 435 13.61 29.36 23.98
N ASP A 436 14.82 29.58 23.47
CA ASP A 436 15.99 29.78 24.31
C ASP A 436 15.84 31.10 25.09
N ILE A 437 15.73 31.01 26.41
CA ILE A 437 15.47 32.16 27.27
C ILE A 437 16.61 33.19 27.30
N ARG A 438 17.85 32.79 26.95
CA ARG A 438 19.05 33.64 26.95
C ARG A 438 19.31 34.25 25.58
N THR A 439 19.23 33.45 24.52
CA THR A 439 19.50 33.93 23.14
C THR A 439 18.25 34.45 22.43
N LYS A 440 17.05 34.16 22.98
CA LYS A 440 15.74 34.42 22.36
C LYS A 440 15.51 33.67 21.05
N GLN A 441 16.38 32.73 20.67
CA GLN A 441 16.16 31.89 19.49
C GLN A 441 14.98 30.94 19.71
N GLN A 442 14.23 30.68 18.64
CA GLN A 442 13.05 29.83 18.67
C GLN A 442 13.21 28.64 17.74
N ALA A 443 12.73 27.48 18.17
CA ALA A 443 12.53 26.29 17.35
C ALA A 443 11.06 25.88 17.42
N GLU A 444 10.46 25.54 16.29
CA GLU A 444 9.08 25.07 16.22
C GLU A 444 9.04 23.55 16.03
N ILE A 445 8.28 22.86 16.87
CA ILE A 445 8.03 21.42 16.77
C ILE A 445 6.55 21.24 16.45
N VAL A 446 6.26 20.53 15.36
CA VAL A 446 4.88 20.25 14.94
C VAL A 446 4.48 18.88 15.48
N ALA A 447 3.62 18.87 16.50
CA ALA A 447 3.01 17.65 17.03
C ALA A 447 1.66 17.42 16.34
N MET A 448 1.45 16.23 15.75
CA MET A 448 0.20 15.86 15.06
C MET A 448 -0.16 14.42 15.32
N ARG A 449 -1.46 14.14 15.45
CA ARG A 449 -1.98 12.77 15.50
C ARG A 449 -1.85 12.09 14.14
N LYS A 450 -1.70 10.75 14.14
CA LYS A 450 -1.70 9.89 12.95
C LYS A 450 -2.90 10.15 12.04
N GLU A 451 -4.09 10.22 12.63
CA GLU A 451 -5.36 10.52 11.94
C GLU A 451 -5.48 11.96 11.41
N ASP A 452 -4.66 12.89 11.90
CA ASP A 452 -4.67 14.29 11.45
C ASP A 452 -3.73 14.53 10.25
N LEU A 453 -2.75 13.64 10.01
CA LEU A 453 -1.76 13.82 8.95
C LEU A 453 -2.32 13.51 7.56
N VAL A 454 -3.10 12.44 7.41
CA VAL A 454 -3.78 12.09 6.16
C VAL A 454 -5.26 11.93 6.43
N GLN A 455 -6.04 12.97 6.13
CA GLN A 455 -7.48 13.01 6.32
C GLN A 455 -8.21 12.61 5.04
N ARG A 456 -9.42 12.06 5.17
CA ARG A 456 -10.31 11.79 4.03
C ARG A 456 -11.61 12.57 4.16
N THR A 457 -12.04 13.15 3.05
CA THR A 457 -13.37 13.75 2.90
C THR A 457 -14.09 13.10 1.74
N ALA A 458 -15.14 12.34 2.05
CA ALA A 458 -15.89 11.55 1.09
C ALA A 458 -17.39 11.54 1.45
N GLY A 459 -18.24 11.40 0.45
CA GLY A 459 -19.65 11.05 0.60
C GLY A 459 -20.02 9.83 -0.24
N GLU A 460 -21.24 9.33 -0.09
CA GLU A 460 -21.77 8.19 -0.88
C GLU A 460 -21.76 8.45 -2.41
N ASN A 461 -21.75 9.72 -2.80
CA ASN A 461 -21.62 10.17 -4.18
C ASN A 461 -20.97 11.56 -4.21
N ARG A 462 -20.59 12.03 -5.40
CA ARG A 462 -19.94 13.33 -5.62
C ARG A 462 -20.70 14.56 -5.08
N ILE A 463 -22.03 14.52 -5.07
CA ILE A 463 -22.86 15.60 -4.52
C ILE A 463 -22.69 15.62 -3.00
N ARG A 464 -22.78 14.45 -2.35
CA ARG A 464 -22.55 14.32 -0.92
C ARG A 464 -21.11 14.63 -0.54
N THR A 465 -20.11 14.25 -1.34
CA THR A 465 -18.71 14.67 -1.15
C THR A 465 -18.58 16.19 -1.13
N ALA A 466 -19.21 16.89 -2.08
CA ALA A 466 -19.21 18.36 -2.13
C ALA A 466 -19.87 19.00 -0.89
N VAL A 467 -20.97 18.41 -0.39
CA VAL A 467 -21.60 18.82 0.87
C VAL A 467 -20.65 18.63 2.06
N ASN A 468 -19.97 17.48 2.16
CA ASN A 468 -19.05 17.21 3.26
C ASN A 468 -17.84 18.16 3.24
N ILE A 469 -17.32 18.49 2.05
CA ILE A 469 -16.29 19.52 1.86
C ILE A 469 -16.79 20.89 2.33
N SER A 470 -18.03 21.23 1.97
CA SER A 470 -18.68 22.48 2.40
C SER A 470 -18.82 22.57 3.93
N GLN A 471 -19.21 21.48 4.58
CA GLN A 471 -19.34 21.40 6.04
C GLN A 471 -18.01 21.59 6.77
N GLN A 472 -16.92 21.05 6.21
CA GLN A 472 -15.57 21.22 6.74
C GLN A 472 -15.05 22.65 6.55
N GLY A 473 -15.15 23.19 5.33
CA GLY A 473 -14.61 24.52 5.02
C GLY A 473 -15.46 25.65 5.60
N TRP A 474 -16.78 25.52 5.64
CA TRP A 474 -17.73 26.58 5.94
C TRP A 474 -18.68 26.17 7.08
N ALA A 475 -18.10 25.70 8.19
CA ALA A 475 -18.82 25.25 9.37
C ALA A 475 -19.79 26.33 9.92
N THR A 476 -19.40 27.60 9.88
CA THR A 476 -20.20 28.73 10.38
C THR A 476 -21.15 29.35 9.36
N GLY A 477 -21.22 28.80 8.14
CA GLY A 477 -22.00 29.33 7.02
C GLY A 477 -21.16 30.04 5.95
N ALA A 478 -21.80 30.42 4.84
CA ALA A 478 -21.16 31.10 3.72
C ALA A 478 -22.14 32.10 3.09
N GLY A 479 -21.71 33.35 2.89
CA GLY A 479 -22.57 34.39 2.29
C GLY A 479 -22.88 34.17 0.81
N THR A 480 -22.00 33.48 0.09
CA THR A 480 -22.19 33.09 -1.31
C THR A 480 -21.98 31.58 -1.45
N VAL A 481 -22.75 30.93 -2.32
CA VAL A 481 -22.53 29.53 -2.74
C VAL A 481 -22.39 29.50 -4.25
N ILE A 482 -21.40 28.75 -4.75
CA ILE A 482 -21.26 28.48 -6.18
C ILE A 482 -21.91 27.13 -6.47
N LEU A 483 -22.82 27.09 -7.45
CA LEU A 483 -23.52 25.88 -7.85
C LEU A 483 -23.14 25.49 -9.27
N ALA A 484 -22.67 24.26 -9.44
CA ALA A 484 -22.29 23.70 -10.74
C ALA A 484 -22.87 22.31 -10.96
N ARG A 485 -22.93 21.85 -12.21
CA ARG A 485 -23.42 20.50 -12.53
C ARG A 485 -22.43 19.41 -12.09
N SER A 486 -22.95 18.25 -11.72
CA SER A 486 -22.20 17.14 -11.14
C SER A 486 -21.57 16.18 -12.16
N ASP A 487 -21.86 16.28 -13.44
CA ASP A 487 -21.49 15.30 -14.49
C ASP A 487 -20.61 15.89 -15.60
N HIS A 488 -20.53 17.21 -15.75
CA HIS A 488 -19.69 17.86 -16.76
C HIS A 488 -19.09 19.18 -16.26
N PHE A 489 -17.76 19.27 -16.21
CA PHE A 489 -17.08 20.04 -15.16
C PHE A 489 -16.34 21.32 -15.58
N ALA A 490 -16.33 21.62 -16.89
CA ALA A 490 -15.55 22.74 -17.42
C ALA A 490 -15.91 24.08 -16.76
N ASP A 491 -17.20 24.31 -16.49
CA ASP A 491 -17.68 25.55 -15.88
C ASP A 491 -17.33 25.62 -14.38
N ALA A 492 -17.31 24.47 -13.68
CA ALA A 492 -16.99 24.38 -12.26
C ALA A 492 -15.51 24.70 -11.96
N LEU A 493 -14.61 24.25 -12.84
CA LEU A 493 -13.16 24.46 -12.73
C LEU A 493 -12.77 25.94 -12.74
N ALA A 494 -13.26 26.72 -13.72
CA ALA A 494 -13.04 28.16 -13.73
C ALA A 494 -13.72 28.84 -12.52
N GLY A 495 -14.82 28.24 -12.05
CA GLY A 495 -15.56 28.63 -10.85
C GLY A 495 -14.76 28.58 -9.55
N THR A 496 -13.70 27.77 -9.45
CA THR A 496 -12.87 27.67 -8.24
C THR A 496 -12.29 29.02 -7.82
N VAL A 497 -11.82 29.82 -8.78
CA VAL A 497 -11.23 31.14 -8.49
C VAL A 497 -12.31 32.13 -8.05
N LEU A 498 -13.50 32.05 -8.64
CA LEU A 498 -14.65 32.85 -8.21
C LEU A 498 -15.13 32.45 -6.81
N ALA A 499 -15.12 31.15 -6.50
CA ALA A 499 -15.43 30.63 -5.19
C ALA A 499 -14.45 31.16 -4.13
N ALA A 500 -13.15 31.13 -4.43
CA ALA A 500 -12.11 31.69 -3.56
C ALA A 500 -12.30 33.20 -3.32
N LYS A 501 -12.58 33.99 -4.37
CA LYS A 501 -12.87 35.42 -4.26
C LYS A 501 -13.98 35.74 -3.26
N TYR A 502 -15.02 34.92 -3.20
CA TYR A 502 -16.16 35.13 -2.30
C TYR A 502 -16.06 34.32 -1.00
N ASN A 503 -14.96 33.60 -0.76
CA ASN A 503 -14.84 32.61 0.31
C ASN A 503 -16.10 31.72 0.36
N ALA A 504 -16.43 31.10 -0.77
CA ALA A 504 -17.67 30.35 -0.99
C ALA A 504 -17.40 28.87 -1.26
N PRO A 505 -18.25 27.94 -0.76
CA PRO A 505 -18.18 26.54 -1.17
C PRO A 505 -18.69 26.39 -2.61
N VAL A 506 -18.16 25.39 -3.30
CA VAL A 506 -18.70 24.88 -4.56
C VAL A 506 -19.56 23.64 -4.26
N LEU A 507 -20.87 23.74 -4.50
CA LEU A 507 -21.80 22.61 -4.42
C LEU A 507 -22.11 22.07 -5.82
N LEU A 508 -22.42 20.79 -5.88
CA LEU A 508 -22.74 20.08 -7.13
C LEU A 508 -24.21 19.70 -7.19
N THR A 509 -24.84 19.85 -8.36
CA THR A 509 -26.24 19.49 -8.59
C THR A 509 -26.41 18.68 -9.88
N SER A 510 -27.53 17.97 -10.02
CA SER A 510 -27.95 17.47 -11.32
C SER A 510 -28.48 18.62 -12.20
N THR A 511 -28.57 18.42 -13.52
CA THR A 511 -29.10 19.43 -14.43
C THR A 511 -30.57 19.78 -14.15
N ALA A 512 -31.39 18.78 -13.81
CA ALA A 512 -32.84 18.93 -13.74
C ALA A 512 -33.37 19.24 -12.33
N ALA A 513 -32.61 18.92 -11.27
CA ALA A 513 -33.07 19.07 -9.90
C ALA A 513 -31.92 19.27 -8.90
N VAL A 514 -32.20 20.06 -7.86
CA VAL A 514 -31.37 20.17 -6.65
C VAL A 514 -31.73 19.02 -5.70
N SER A 515 -30.75 18.21 -5.30
CA SER A 515 -30.98 17.10 -4.37
C SER A 515 -31.35 17.60 -2.96
N SER A 516 -31.93 16.72 -2.14
CA SER A 516 -32.17 16.98 -0.71
C SER A 516 -30.88 17.41 0.00
N ASP A 517 -29.78 16.72 -0.29
CA ASP A 517 -28.47 16.98 0.31
C ASP A 517 -28.01 18.42 0.10
N VAL A 518 -28.19 18.94 -1.11
CA VAL A 518 -27.81 20.33 -1.45
C VAL A 518 -28.79 21.32 -0.83
N LYS A 519 -30.08 20.99 -0.75
CA LYS A 519 -31.08 21.85 -0.10
C LYS A 519 -30.82 21.99 1.40
N ASP A 520 -30.52 20.87 2.07
CA ASP A 520 -30.19 20.85 3.49
C ASP A 520 -28.90 21.63 3.75
N GLU A 521 -27.90 21.47 2.88
CA GLU A 521 -26.65 22.19 3.00
C GLU A 521 -26.80 23.70 2.73
N LEU A 522 -27.62 24.10 1.75
CA LEU A 522 -27.97 25.52 1.53
C LEU A 522 -28.69 26.11 2.76
N ALA A 523 -29.61 25.35 3.36
CA ALA A 523 -30.30 25.77 4.59
C ALA A 523 -29.34 25.92 5.78
N ARG A 524 -28.33 25.05 5.88
CA ARG A 524 -27.26 25.15 6.91
C ARG A 524 -26.36 26.36 6.66
N LEU A 525 -25.93 26.56 5.41
CA LEU A 525 -25.00 27.63 5.02
C LEU A 525 -25.62 29.03 5.13
N LYS A 526 -26.94 29.14 4.95
CA LYS A 526 -27.72 30.38 4.93
C LYS A 526 -27.13 31.44 3.98
N PRO A 527 -26.87 31.11 2.71
CA PRO A 527 -26.30 32.08 1.78
C PRO A 527 -27.28 33.21 1.47
N THR A 528 -26.76 34.42 1.31
CA THR A 528 -27.54 35.53 0.77
C THR A 528 -27.61 35.47 -0.76
N ARG A 529 -26.62 34.80 -1.38
CA ARG A 529 -26.50 34.69 -2.83
C ARG A 529 -26.04 33.30 -3.28
N VAL A 530 -26.64 32.80 -4.37
CA VAL A 530 -26.21 31.60 -5.08
C VAL A 530 -25.80 31.97 -6.50
N ILE A 531 -24.60 31.58 -6.93
CA ILE A 531 -24.10 31.81 -8.29
C ILE A 531 -24.11 30.48 -9.03
N ILE A 532 -24.93 30.37 -10.07
CA ILE A 532 -25.00 29.21 -10.95
C ILE A 532 -23.98 29.37 -12.08
N LEU A 533 -23.15 28.35 -12.29
CA LEU A 533 -22.20 28.30 -13.39
C LEU A 533 -22.71 27.43 -14.55
N GLY A 534 -22.62 27.97 -15.76
CA GLY A 534 -23.04 27.31 -16.99
C GLY A 534 -24.48 27.65 -17.40
N GLY A 535 -24.78 27.37 -18.67
CA GLY A 535 -26.10 27.63 -19.26
C GLY A 535 -27.21 26.69 -18.76
N GLU A 536 -28.40 26.82 -19.33
CA GLU A 536 -29.56 25.99 -18.94
C GLU A 536 -29.36 24.49 -19.21
N ASN A 537 -28.53 24.14 -20.20
CA ASN A 537 -28.13 22.75 -20.45
C ASN A 537 -27.22 22.17 -19.36
N ALA A 538 -26.57 23.03 -18.56
CA ALA A 538 -25.77 22.62 -17.42
C ALA A 538 -26.63 22.51 -16.16
N VAL A 539 -27.33 23.60 -15.83
CA VAL A 539 -28.26 23.70 -14.70
C VAL A 539 -29.52 24.36 -15.23
N SER A 540 -30.62 23.62 -15.28
CA SER A 540 -31.87 24.04 -15.94
C SER A 540 -32.46 25.32 -15.35
N ALA A 541 -33.28 26.00 -16.15
CA ALA A 541 -34.09 27.13 -15.67
C ALA A 541 -35.01 26.74 -14.51
N ALA A 542 -35.46 25.47 -14.45
CA ALA A 542 -36.27 24.97 -13.35
C ALA A 542 -35.51 25.01 -12.01
N VAL A 543 -34.27 24.54 -11.99
CA VAL A 543 -33.38 24.63 -10.81
C VAL A 543 -33.13 26.08 -10.41
N GLU A 544 -32.85 26.96 -11.38
CA GLU A 544 -32.65 28.39 -11.09
C GLU A 544 -33.90 29.04 -10.50
N ASN A 545 -35.08 28.75 -11.06
CA ASN A 545 -36.35 29.29 -10.58
C ASN A 545 -36.70 28.78 -9.18
N GLU A 546 -36.40 27.51 -8.89
CA GLU A 546 -36.53 26.95 -7.54
C GLU A 546 -35.65 27.72 -6.52
N LEU A 547 -34.38 27.94 -6.84
CA LEU A 547 -33.44 28.64 -5.96
C LEU A 547 -33.81 30.13 -5.77
N LYS A 548 -34.35 30.80 -6.80
CA LYS A 548 -34.80 32.20 -6.75
C LYS A 548 -35.94 32.45 -5.77
N GLN A 549 -36.68 31.41 -5.36
CA GLN A 549 -37.72 31.54 -4.34
C GLN A 549 -37.14 31.81 -2.94
N LEU A 550 -35.88 31.44 -2.70
CA LEU A 550 -35.25 31.47 -1.37
C LEU A 550 -33.99 32.34 -1.31
N TYR A 551 -33.29 32.52 -2.43
CA TYR A 551 -31.97 33.17 -2.47
C TYR A 551 -31.86 34.18 -3.62
N ALA A 552 -30.95 35.14 -3.51
CA ALA A 552 -30.56 35.94 -4.67
C ALA A 552 -29.72 35.08 -5.62
N VAL A 553 -30.23 34.80 -6.82
CA VAL A 553 -29.54 33.92 -7.79
C VAL A 553 -28.96 34.72 -8.94
N GLU A 554 -27.67 34.52 -9.20
CA GLU A 554 -26.94 35.03 -10.36
C GLU A 554 -26.51 33.84 -11.23
N ARG A 555 -26.61 33.95 -12.55
CA ARG A 555 -26.09 32.94 -13.48
C ARG A 555 -24.95 33.53 -14.29
N ILE A 556 -23.82 32.83 -14.32
CA ILE A 556 -22.68 33.14 -15.19
C ILE A 556 -22.58 32.04 -16.24
N ALA A 557 -22.90 32.38 -17.49
CA ALA A 557 -22.94 31.43 -18.61
C ALA A 557 -22.53 32.10 -19.93
N GLY A 558 -21.73 31.39 -20.73
CA GLY A 558 -21.46 31.67 -22.13
C GLY A 558 -22.18 30.70 -23.07
N ALA A 559 -22.03 30.89 -24.38
CA ALA A 559 -22.53 29.97 -25.39
C ALA A 559 -21.83 28.60 -25.33
N ASP A 560 -20.58 28.58 -24.86
CA ASP A 560 -19.80 27.39 -24.58
C ASP A 560 -18.92 27.59 -23.32
N ARG A 561 -18.18 26.54 -22.95
CA ARG A 561 -17.28 26.54 -21.79
C ARG A 561 -16.18 27.61 -21.86
N PHE A 562 -15.74 27.97 -23.06
CA PHE A 562 -14.66 28.95 -23.25
C PHE A 562 -15.19 30.36 -22.93
N GLU A 563 -16.38 30.67 -23.41
CA GLU A 563 -17.05 31.92 -23.09
C GLU A 563 -17.51 31.97 -21.62
N THR A 564 -18.00 30.87 -21.05
CA THR A 564 -18.31 30.81 -19.60
C THR A 564 -17.06 31.12 -18.76
N ALA A 565 -15.91 30.51 -19.07
CA ALA A 565 -14.66 30.80 -18.36
C ALA A 565 -14.22 32.28 -18.52
N ALA A 566 -14.40 32.86 -19.71
CA ALA A 566 -14.11 34.28 -19.95
C ALA A 566 -15.00 35.22 -19.12
N LYS A 567 -16.28 34.88 -18.95
CA LYS A 567 -17.24 35.60 -18.09
C LYS A 567 -16.96 35.40 -16.60
N ILE A 568 -16.55 34.21 -16.18
CA ILE A 568 -16.10 33.97 -14.80
C ILE A 568 -14.86 34.82 -14.49
N ALA A 569 -13.89 34.88 -15.39
CA ALA A 569 -12.74 35.78 -15.28
C ALA A 569 -13.17 37.26 -15.17
N GLU A 570 -14.29 37.65 -15.79
CA GLU A 570 -14.88 38.98 -15.64
C GLU A 570 -15.46 39.24 -14.27
N ALA A 571 -16.22 38.27 -13.75
CA ALA A 571 -16.72 38.34 -12.40
C ALA A 571 -15.59 38.35 -11.34
N ILE A 572 -14.42 37.77 -11.63
CA ILE A 572 -13.23 37.81 -10.76
C ILE A 572 -12.62 39.22 -10.75
N GLY A 573 -12.43 39.84 -11.91
CA GLY A 573 -11.90 41.21 -12.05
C GLY A 573 -10.63 41.30 -12.90
N PRO A 574 -9.94 42.45 -12.89
CA PRO A 574 -8.67 42.63 -13.61
C PRO A 574 -7.53 41.84 -12.94
N SER A 575 -6.61 41.32 -13.74
CA SER A 575 -5.41 40.60 -13.28
C SER A 575 -4.28 40.77 -14.29
N THR A 576 -3.05 40.97 -13.80
CA THR A 576 -1.85 41.00 -14.64
C THR A 576 -1.37 39.60 -15.03
N GLU A 577 -1.94 38.57 -14.43
CA GLU A 577 -1.60 37.16 -14.64
C GLU A 577 -2.84 36.37 -15.07
N ALA A 578 -2.64 35.33 -15.89
CA ALA A 578 -3.68 34.37 -16.20
C ALA A 578 -3.09 32.97 -16.32
N VAL A 579 -3.88 31.98 -15.92
CA VAL A 579 -3.58 30.57 -16.17
C VAL A 579 -4.40 30.11 -17.36
N VAL A 580 -3.75 29.42 -18.30
CA VAL A 580 -4.38 28.90 -19.52
C VAL A 580 -4.24 27.39 -19.58
N VAL A 581 -5.35 26.70 -19.81
CA VAL A 581 -5.45 25.23 -19.78
C VAL A 581 -6.33 24.71 -20.91
N ASN A 582 -6.16 23.45 -21.29
CA ASN A 582 -7.05 22.83 -22.28
C ASN A 582 -8.47 22.70 -21.70
N GLY A 583 -9.47 23.21 -22.42
CA GLY A 583 -10.88 23.16 -22.02
C GLY A 583 -11.58 21.84 -22.33
N LEU A 584 -10.89 20.88 -22.94
CA LEU A 584 -11.41 19.56 -23.30
C LEU A 584 -10.76 18.43 -22.49
N ASP A 585 -9.60 18.68 -21.85
CA ASP A 585 -8.91 17.75 -20.95
C ASP A 585 -8.51 18.49 -19.66
N PHE A 586 -9.04 18.06 -18.51
CA PHE A 586 -9.12 18.87 -17.29
C PHE A 586 -8.12 18.51 -16.21
N ALA A 587 -7.36 17.41 -16.39
CA ALA A 587 -6.45 16.93 -15.35
C ALA A 587 -5.40 17.99 -14.97
N ASP A 588 -4.78 18.59 -15.98
CA ASP A 588 -3.77 19.64 -15.82
C ASP A 588 -4.34 20.88 -15.13
N ALA A 589 -5.59 21.22 -15.43
CA ALA A 589 -6.23 22.40 -14.86
C ALA A 589 -6.58 22.28 -13.37
N LEU A 590 -6.87 21.06 -12.90
CA LEU A 590 -7.18 20.82 -11.50
C LEU A 590 -5.98 21.07 -10.61
N SER A 591 -4.78 20.66 -11.07
CA SER A 591 -3.55 20.80 -10.29
C SER A 591 -3.21 22.25 -9.93
N VAL A 592 -3.54 23.21 -10.80
CA VAL A 592 -3.26 24.63 -10.61
C VAL A 592 -4.45 25.40 -10.02
N SER A 593 -5.64 24.79 -9.96
CA SER A 593 -6.87 25.48 -9.58
C SER A 593 -6.85 26.07 -8.17
N ALA A 594 -6.25 25.37 -7.20
CA ALA A 594 -6.11 25.85 -5.83
C ALA A 594 -5.21 27.08 -5.74
N TYR A 595 -4.03 27.04 -6.38
CA TYR A 595 -3.11 28.17 -6.43
C TYR A 595 -3.72 29.37 -7.15
N ALA A 596 -4.31 29.14 -8.33
CA ALA A 596 -5.00 30.21 -9.07
C ALA A 596 -6.12 30.83 -8.23
N GLY A 597 -6.86 30.02 -7.47
CA GLY A 597 -7.88 30.48 -6.55
C GLY A 597 -7.33 31.33 -5.40
N SER A 598 -6.29 30.87 -4.71
CA SER A 598 -5.70 31.58 -3.57
C SER A 598 -5.08 32.92 -3.98
N GLN A 599 -4.56 33.02 -5.21
CA GLN A 599 -3.97 34.24 -5.75
C GLN A 599 -4.96 35.14 -6.52
N GLY A 600 -6.20 34.69 -6.72
CA GLY A 600 -7.19 35.40 -7.56
C GLY A 600 -6.81 35.46 -9.04
N ILE A 601 -5.98 34.54 -9.51
CA ILE A 601 -5.52 34.47 -10.91
C ILE A 601 -6.60 33.77 -11.75
N PRO A 602 -7.16 34.40 -12.79
CA PRO A 602 -8.20 33.79 -13.62
C PRO A 602 -7.67 32.58 -14.40
N ILE A 603 -8.48 31.52 -14.44
CA ILE A 603 -8.27 30.34 -15.30
C ILE A 603 -9.10 30.52 -16.57
N LEU A 604 -8.42 30.47 -17.72
CA LEU A 604 -9.05 30.57 -19.04
C LEU A 604 -8.82 29.29 -19.84
N LEU A 605 -9.83 28.91 -20.61
CA LEU A 605 -9.83 27.66 -21.37
C LEU A 605 -9.41 27.91 -22.84
N ILE A 606 -8.67 26.97 -23.42
CA ILE A 606 -8.28 26.95 -24.84
C ILE A 606 -8.46 25.55 -25.45
N ARG A 607 -8.31 25.43 -26.78
CA ARG A 607 -8.21 24.12 -27.44
C ARG A 607 -6.73 23.79 -27.65
N LYS A 608 -6.44 22.50 -27.87
CA LYS A 608 -5.08 22.00 -28.12
C LYS A 608 -4.33 22.83 -29.16
N ASP A 609 -4.98 23.09 -30.30
CA ASP A 609 -4.35 23.70 -31.48
C ASP A 609 -4.98 25.04 -31.88
N SER A 610 -5.81 25.64 -31.01
CA SER A 610 -6.37 26.97 -31.28
C SER A 610 -6.75 27.73 -30.00
N VAL A 611 -6.53 29.04 -30.02
CA VAL A 611 -7.02 29.97 -29.01
C VAL A 611 -8.41 30.46 -29.42
N PRO A 612 -9.49 30.18 -28.65
CA PRO A 612 -10.80 30.75 -28.91
C PRO A 612 -10.75 32.29 -28.88
N ALA A 613 -11.47 32.95 -29.78
CA ALA A 613 -11.49 34.42 -29.85
C ALA A 613 -11.94 35.06 -28.52
N VAL A 614 -12.90 34.44 -27.83
CA VAL A 614 -13.37 34.87 -26.50
C VAL A 614 -12.28 34.80 -25.43
N THR A 615 -11.42 33.77 -25.49
CA THR A 615 -10.28 33.63 -24.57
C THR A 615 -9.21 34.68 -24.85
N LEU A 616 -8.88 34.91 -26.12
CA LEU A 616 -7.91 35.94 -26.50
C LEU A 616 -8.40 37.35 -26.11
N ALA A 617 -9.68 37.63 -26.33
CA ALA A 617 -10.30 38.88 -25.90
C ALA A 617 -10.23 39.05 -24.37
N ALA A 618 -10.51 37.99 -23.60
CA ALA A 618 -10.43 38.00 -22.14
C ALA A 618 -9.01 38.26 -21.61
N LEU A 619 -7.97 37.73 -22.27
CA LEU A 619 -6.57 38.00 -21.92
C LEU A 619 -6.21 39.47 -22.18
N ASN A 620 -6.60 39.99 -23.34
CA ASN A 620 -6.27 41.35 -23.76
C ASN A 620 -7.00 42.43 -22.96
N SER A 621 -8.32 42.25 -22.73
CA SER A 621 -9.15 43.25 -22.03
C SER A 621 -8.79 43.41 -20.55
N ARG A 622 -8.12 42.42 -19.96
CA ARG A 622 -7.73 42.41 -18.54
C ARG A 622 -6.34 42.97 -18.26
N GLY A 623 -5.58 43.31 -19.30
CA GLY A 623 -4.19 43.76 -19.13
C GLY A 623 -3.27 42.64 -18.63
N VAL A 624 -3.56 41.38 -18.98
CA VAL A 624 -2.71 40.24 -18.65
C VAL A 624 -1.36 40.42 -19.33
N LYS A 625 -0.30 40.40 -18.51
CA LYS A 625 1.09 40.52 -18.94
C LYS A 625 1.80 39.18 -18.91
N ASN A 626 1.43 38.30 -17.98
CA ASN A 626 2.03 36.99 -17.80
C ASN A 626 0.98 35.90 -17.98
N VAL A 627 1.26 34.91 -18.82
CA VAL A 627 0.38 33.77 -19.08
C VAL A 627 1.12 32.49 -18.73
N THR A 628 0.60 31.74 -17.77
CA THR A 628 1.11 30.41 -17.41
C THR A 628 0.24 29.36 -18.08
N VAL A 629 0.82 28.61 -19.01
CA VAL A 629 0.16 27.44 -19.62
C VAL A 629 0.42 26.22 -18.75
N VAL A 630 -0.63 25.53 -18.31
CA VAL A 630 -0.48 24.27 -17.56
C VAL A 630 -0.91 23.10 -18.45
N GLY A 631 0.01 22.14 -18.60
CA GLY A 631 -0.11 20.99 -19.50
C GLY A 631 0.94 20.95 -20.60
N GLY A 632 1.30 19.75 -21.04
CA GLY A 632 2.31 19.50 -22.06
C GLY A 632 1.85 19.87 -23.48
N ALA A 633 2.75 19.73 -24.47
CA ALA A 633 2.45 20.01 -25.88
C ALA A 633 1.29 19.16 -26.45
N ALA A 634 1.05 17.99 -25.86
CA ALA A 634 -0.08 17.12 -26.21
C ALA A 634 -1.44 17.72 -25.82
N ALA A 635 -1.49 18.49 -24.72
CA ALA A 635 -2.67 19.18 -24.22
C ALA A 635 -2.80 20.58 -24.80
N VAL A 636 -1.70 21.32 -24.92
CA VAL A 636 -1.64 22.69 -25.49
C VAL A 636 -0.41 22.79 -26.36
N SER A 637 -0.58 22.84 -27.69
CA SER A 637 0.55 22.82 -28.62
C SER A 637 1.42 24.08 -28.50
N ASP A 638 2.68 23.97 -28.93
CA ASP A 638 3.61 25.09 -28.86
C ASP A 638 3.19 26.24 -29.78
N ALA A 639 2.50 25.94 -30.89
CA ALA A 639 1.89 26.95 -31.73
C ALA A 639 0.87 27.81 -30.95
N VAL A 640 0.05 27.17 -30.10
CA VAL A 640 -0.88 27.88 -29.23
C VAL A 640 -0.14 28.68 -28.16
N LEU A 641 0.88 28.11 -27.52
CA LEU A 641 1.71 28.83 -26.53
C LEU A 641 2.31 30.12 -27.13
N GLN A 642 2.82 30.06 -28.36
CA GLN A 642 3.39 31.24 -29.03
C GLN A 642 2.34 32.28 -29.45
N ALA A 643 1.10 31.85 -29.71
CA ALA A 643 0.00 32.75 -30.08
C ALA A 643 -0.60 33.52 -28.89
N LEU A 644 -0.29 33.14 -27.64
CA LEU A 644 -0.77 33.85 -26.45
C LEU A 644 -0.08 35.23 -26.29
N PRO A 645 -0.77 36.23 -25.71
CA PRO A 645 -0.18 37.54 -25.46
C PRO A 645 0.81 37.50 -24.28
N GLY A 646 1.61 38.56 -24.14
CA GLY A 646 2.48 38.77 -22.97
C GLY A 646 3.70 37.84 -22.88
N THR A 647 4.26 37.74 -21.67
CA THR A 647 5.29 36.77 -21.27
C THR A 647 4.63 35.43 -21.01
N LYS A 648 5.21 34.33 -21.51
CA LYS A 648 4.62 32.99 -21.40
C LYS A 648 5.53 32.06 -20.63
N SER A 649 4.95 31.27 -19.75
CA SER A 649 5.60 30.13 -19.10
C SER A 649 4.76 28.87 -19.32
N ARG A 650 5.39 27.71 -19.18
CA ARG A 650 4.71 26.41 -19.22
C ARG A 650 5.08 25.59 -17.99
N LEU A 651 4.06 25.02 -17.33
CA LEU A 651 4.22 24.00 -16.29
C LEU A 651 3.65 22.69 -16.83
N ALA A 652 4.50 21.69 -17.02
CA ALA A 652 4.10 20.43 -17.63
C ALA A 652 5.04 19.29 -17.23
N GLY A 653 4.48 18.13 -16.95
CA GLY A 653 5.20 16.87 -16.80
C GLY A 653 4.99 15.93 -17.98
N SER A 654 5.52 14.71 -17.86
CA SER A 654 5.35 13.63 -18.85
C SER A 654 3.90 13.13 -18.97
N ASP A 655 3.14 13.26 -17.89
CA ASP A 655 1.72 12.97 -17.80
C ASP A 655 1.03 13.93 -16.81
N ARG A 656 -0.26 13.74 -16.57
CA ARG A 656 -1.05 14.56 -15.63
C ARG A 656 -0.57 14.52 -14.19
N TYR A 657 0.01 13.41 -13.75
CA TYR A 657 0.51 13.24 -12.39
C TYR A 657 1.81 14.04 -12.22
N ALA A 658 2.70 13.92 -13.20
CA ALA A 658 3.91 14.72 -13.27
C ALA A 658 3.62 16.22 -13.45
N THR A 659 2.62 16.61 -14.26
CA THR A 659 2.19 18.02 -14.35
C THR A 659 1.75 18.56 -13.01
N ALA A 660 0.97 17.79 -12.24
CA ALA A 660 0.54 18.20 -10.90
C ALA A 660 1.72 18.40 -9.94
N VAL A 661 2.74 17.56 -10.03
CA VAL A 661 4.00 17.71 -9.28
C VAL A 661 4.76 18.96 -9.72
N GLU A 662 4.87 19.25 -11.03
CA GLU A 662 5.54 20.47 -11.51
C GLU A 662 4.81 21.74 -11.05
N VAL A 663 3.48 21.71 -10.98
CA VAL A 663 2.70 22.80 -10.38
C VAL A 663 2.98 22.93 -8.88
N ALA A 664 3.02 21.83 -8.14
CA ALA A 664 3.32 21.83 -6.71
C ALA A 664 4.76 22.28 -6.39
N LYS A 665 5.73 21.99 -7.26
CA LYS A 665 7.11 22.50 -7.17
C LYS A 665 7.18 24.01 -7.46
N ALA A 666 6.45 24.47 -8.47
CA ALA A 666 6.40 25.91 -8.80
C ALA A 666 5.71 26.72 -7.69
N TYR A 667 4.73 26.12 -7.01
CA TYR A 667 3.95 26.74 -5.96
C TYR A 667 3.88 25.85 -4.70
N PRO A 668 4.98 25.78 -3.92
CA PRO A 668 5.04 24.91 -2.74
C PRO A 668 4.00 25.28 -1.70
N ALA A 669 3.33 24.28 -1.14
CA ALA A 669 2.35 24.41 -0.09
C ALA A 669 2.70 23.51 1.11
N LYS A 670 2.32 23.95 2.31
CA LYS A 670 2.46 23.12 3.52
C LYS A 670 1.37 22.05 3.61
N LYS A 671 0.26 22.20 2.89
CA LYS A 671 -0.83 21.20 2.83
C LYS A 671 -0.98 20.68 1.41
N VAL A 672 -1.36 19.42 1.27
CA VAL A 672 -1.64 18.80 -0.02
C VAL A 672 -3.04 18.20 -0.04
N PHE A 673 -3.75 18.39 -1.14
CA PHE A 673 -5.02 17.73 -1.41
C PHE A 673 -4.77 16.67 -2.47
N ILE A 674 -5.23 15.46 -2.19
CA ILE A 674 -5.01 14.29 -3.02
C ILE A 674 -6.33 13.89 -3.67
N ALA A 675 -6.32 13.73 -4.98
CA ALA A 675 -7.50 13.31 -5.72
C ALA A 675 -7.16 12.36 -6.87
N ARG A 676 -8.17 11.63 -7.34
CA ARG A 676 -8.04 10.75 -8.49
C ARG A 676 -7.75 11.56 -9.76
N GLY A 677 -6.76 11.11 -10.54
CA GLY A 677 -6.30 11.81 -11.75
C GLY A 677 -7.01 11.39 -13.03
N ASP A 678 -7.86 10.36 -13.02
CA ASP A 678 -8.61 9.86 -14.17
C ASP A 678 -10.14 10.00 -14.01
N ASP A 679 -10.62 10.36 -12.82
CA ASP A 679 -11.98 10.84 -12.55
C ASP A 679 -11.91 12.01 -11.56
N PHE A 680 -12.54 13.12 -11.90
CA PHE A 680 -12.27 14.43 -11.30
C PHE A 680 -13.43 15.01 -10.49
N ALA A 681 -14.53 14.27 -10.35
CA ALA A 681 -15.75 14.82 -9.79
C ALA A 681 -15.57 15.34 -8.34
N ASP A 682 -14.81 14.60 -7.52
CA ASP A 682 -14.65 14.90 -6.09
C ASP A 682 -13.72 16.10 -5.81
N ILE A 683 -12.74 16.35 -6.68
CA ILE A 683 -11.77 17.44 -6.50
C ILE A 683 -12.31 18.81 -6.88
N LEU A 684 -13.36 18.91 -7.69
CA LEU A 684 -13.91 20.21 -8.12
C LEU A 684 -14.46 21.02 -6.95
N ALA A 685 -15.23 20.37 -6.08
CA ALA A 685 -15.68 20.98 -4.84
C ALA A 685 -14.49 21.25 -3.91
N GLY A 686 -13.58 20.29 -3.81
CA GLY A 686 -12.42 20.38 -2.92
C GLY A 686 -11.39 21.42 -3.31
N ALA A 687 -11.32 21.80 -4.59
CA ALA A 687 -10.41 22.84 -5.07
C ALA A 687 -10.71 24.20 -4.44
N SER A 688 -11.98 24.49 -4.12
CA SER A 688 -12.36 25.71 -3.40
C SER A 688 -11.86 25.70 -1.95
N LEU A 689 -11.88 24.53 -1.30
CA LEU A 689 -11.32 24.34 0.04
C LEU A 689 -9.78 24.36 0.01
N ALA A 690 -9.17 23.72 -0.99
CA ALA A 690 -7.72 23.73 -1.19
C ALA A 690 -7.20 25.16 -1.45
N ALA A 691 -7.91 25.96 -2.26
CA ALA A 691 -7.58 27.37 -2.46
C ALA A 691 -7.64 28.16 -1.15
N ARG A 692 -8.67 27.94 -0.33
CA ARG A 692 -8.84 28.58 0.98
C ARG A 692 -7.77 28.16 1.98
N GLU A 693 -7.34 26.90 1.94
CA GLU A 693 -6.29 26.36 2.81
C GLU A 693 -4.87 26.56 2.25
N GLU A 694 -4.73 27.27 1.13
CA GLU A 694 -3.47 27.48 0.41
C GLU A 694 -2.71 26.16 0.17
N ALA A 695 -3.45 25.11 -0.18
CA ALA A 695 -2.93 23.77 -0.38
C ALA A 695 -2.61 23.49 -1.87
N ALA A 696 -1.58 22.68 -2.10
CA ALA A 696 -1.29 22.14 -3.43
C ALA A 696 -2.23 20.97 -3.73
N ILE A 697 -2.55 20.74 -5.01
CA ILE A 697 -3.34 19.59 -5.45
C ILE A 697 -2.41 18.60 -6.16
N LEU A 698 -2.34 17.38 -5.65
CA LEU A 698 -1.65 16.25 -6.29
C LEU A 698 -2.66 15.21 -6.76
N LEU A 699 -2.33 14.54 -7.86
CA LEU A 699 -3.20 13.55 -8.48
C LEU A 699 -2.63 12.15 -8.25
N VAL A 700 -3.50 11.16 -7.99
CA VAL A 700 -3.14 9.74 -7.82
C VAL A 700 -4.02 8.85 -8.69
N ARG A 701 -3.65 7.57 -8.82
CA ARG A 701 -4.54 6.55 -9.38
C ARG A 701 -5.44 6.01 -8.25
N SER A 702 -6.58 5.42 -8.61
CA SER A 702 -7.50 4.86 -7.61
C SER A 702 -6.81 3.88 -6.66
N GLY A 703 -5.94 3.00 -7.16
CA GLY A 703 -5.23 1.99 -6.36
C GLY A 703 -3.72 2.19 -6.23
N ALA A 704 -3.13 3.30 -6.71
CA ALA A 704 -1.68 3.49 -6.67
C ALA A 704 -1.26 4.96 -6.59
N VAL A 705 -0.14 5.22 -5.89
CA VAL A 705 0.57 6.51 -5.93
C VAL A 705 1.59 6.46 -7.07
N PRO A 706 1.49 7.31 -8.11
CA PRO A 706 2.51 7.39 -9.15
C PRO A 706 3.88 7.77 -8.56
N ASN A 707 4.98 7.17 -9.05
CA ASN A 707 6.33 7.41 -8.52
C ASN A 707 6.69 8.90 -8.44
N VAL A 708 6.38 9.69 -9.47
CA VAL A 708 6.64 11.15 -9.46
C VAL A 708 5.95 11.89 -8.30
N VAL A 709 4.77 11.42 -7.88
CA VAL A 709 4.01 11.98 -6.76
C VAL A 709 4.58 11.47 -5.44
N HIS A 710 4.90 10.18 -5.37
CA HIS A 710 5.61 9.58 -4.24
C HIS A 710 6.91 10.33 -3.94
N ASP A 711 7.77 10.51 -4.94
CA ASP A 711 9.08 11.15 -4.80
C ASP A 711 8.93 12.61 -4.36
N TYR A 712 7.98 13.34 -4.94
CA TYR A 712 7.67 14.71 -4.51
C TYR A 712 7.24 14.78 -3.05
N LEU A 713 6.37 13.86 -2.61
CA LEU A 713 5.90 13.79 -1.23
C LEU A 713 7.03 13.39 -0.28
N ALA A 714 7.89 12.45 -0.66
CA ALA A 714 9.06 12.03 0.11
C ALA A 714 10.05 13.19 0.28
N ASP A 715 10.43 13.85 -0.82
CA ASP A 715 11.35 15.01 -0.84
C ASP A 715 10.84 16.19 -0.01
N ASN A 716 9.52 16.29 0.18
CA ASN A 716 8.87 17.37 0.91
C ASN A 716 8.15 16.91 2.19
N ALA A 717 8.38 15.68 2.66
CA ALA A 717 7.69 15.10 3.80
C ALA A 717 7.84 15.96 5.07
N THR A 718 9.00 16.59 5.24
CA THR A 718 9.29 17.50 6.37
C THR A 718 8.58 18.86 6.27
N LYS A 719 8.17 19.28 5.07
CA LYS A 719 7.50 20.56 4.81
C LYS A 719 5.98 20.43 4.78
N ILE A 720 5.48 19.23 4.46
CA ILE A 720 4.06 18.93 4.40
C ILE A 720 3.54 18.64 5.81
N ILE A 721 2.60 19.48 6.27
CA ILE A 721 1.96 19.41 7.60
C ILE A 721 0.56 18.81 7.53
N GLY A 722 0.12 18.33 6.36
CA GLY A 722 -1.19 17.68 6.23
C GLY A 722 -1.53 17.33 4.80
N ALA A 723 -2.10 16.16 4.61
CA ALA A 723 -2.68 15.68 3.37
C ALA A 723 -4.18 15.43 3.53
N ARG A 724 -4.96 15.76 2.50
CA ARG A 724 -6.39 15.46 2.48
C ARG A 724 -6.79 14.75 1.19
N ILE A 725 -7.28 13.53 1.32
CA ILE A 725 -7.87 12.75 0.25
C ILE A 725 -9.31 13.21 0.02
N LEU A 726 -9.66 13.41 -1.25
CA LEU A 726 -11.02 13.70 -1.67
C LEU A 726 -11.63 12.52 -2.42
N GLY A 727 -12.84 12.15 -2.02
CA GLY A 727 -13.57 11.01 -2.57
C GLY A 727 -13.42 9.74 -1.73
N GLY A 728 -14.36 8.81 -1.94
CA GLY A 728 -14.41 7.53 -1.22
C GLY A 728 -13.33 6.55 -1.67
N GLN A 729 -13.39 5.32 -1.13
CA GLN A 729 -12.44 4.24 -1.46
C GLN A 729 -12.38 3.93 -2.96
N ALA A 730 -13.49 4.02 -3.68
CA ALA A 730 -13.51 3.82 -5.13
C ALA A 730 -12.76 4.91 -5.91
N ALA A 731 -12.70 6.14 -5.37
CA ALA A 731 -11.95 7.24 -5.97
C ALA A 731 -10.45 7.12 -5.61
N VAL A 732 -10.13 6.92 -4.34
CA VAL A 732 -8.78 6.73 -3.84
C VAL A 732 -8.83 5.65 -2.76
N SER A 733 -8.20 4.50 -2.99
CA SER A 733 -8.29 3.34 -2.10
C SER A 733 -7.63 3.61 -0.75
N ASP A 734 -7.95 2.79 0.25
CA ASP A 734 -7.29 2.87 1.55
C ASP A 734 -5.83 2.41 1.49
N GLY A 735 -5.49 1.54 0.52
CA GLY A 735 -4.10 1.25 0.20
C GLY A 735 -3.34 2.51 -0.23
N VAL A 736 -3.93 3.36 -1.09
CA VAL A 736 -3.32 4.65 -1.44
C VAL A 736 -3.24 5.57 -0.22
N GLN A 737 -4.26 5.61 0.64
CA GLN A 737 -4.21 6.38 1.89
C GLN A 737 -3.06 5.94 2.80
N GLY A 738 -2.85 4.63 2.95
CA GLY A 738 -1.73 4.04 3.68
C GLY A 738 -0.39 4.42 3.05
N LEU A 739 -0.25 4.31 1.72
CA LEU A 739 0.97 4.72 1.02
C LEU A 739 1.28 6.21 1.22
N LEU A 740 0.28 7.10 1.13
CA LEU A 740 0.48 8.53 1.39
C LEU A 740 0.94 8.81 2.82
N TYR A 741 0.38 8.08 3.79
CA TYR A 741 0.80 8.16 5.18
C TYR A 741 2.25 7.71 5.34
N ASN A 742 2.60 6.57 4.77
CA ASN A 742 3.95 6.01 4.81
C ASN A 742 4.98 6.99 4.23
N VAL A 743 4.73 7.49 3.03
CA VAL A 743 5.61 8.47 2.36
C VAL A 743 5.78 9.76 3.16
N LEU A 744 4.71 10.30 3.74
CA LEU A 744 4.77 11.53 4.56
C LEU A 744 5.39 11.32 5.94
N THR A 745 5.46 10.07 6.41
CA THR A 745 6.08 9.71 7.68
C THR A 745 7.48 9.12 7.54
N GLY A 746 7.96 8.90 6.31
CA GLY A 746 9.23 8.22 6.04
C GLY A 746 9.22 6.75 6.45
N LYS A 747 8.03 6.14 6.53
CA LYS A 747 7.82 4.72 6.82
C LYS A 747 7.78 3.91 5.53
#